data_AF-A0AAD9AZ81-F1
#
_entry.id   AF-A0AAD9AZ81-F1
#
_cell.length_a   1.000
_cell.length_b   1.000
_cell.length_c   1.000
_cell.angle_alpha   90.00
_cell.angle_beta   90.00
_cell.angle_gamma   90.00
#
_symmetry.space_group_name_H-M   'P 1'
#
loop_
_entity.id
_entity.type
_entity.pdbx_description
1 polymer ?
#
loop_
_entity_poly.entity_id
_entity_poly.type
_entity_poly.pdbx_seq_one_letter_code
_entity_poly.pdbx_strand_id
1 'polypeptide(L)'
;MSPLKETGSPELTELDPRGDVVFVVGSAAGEDTPARSFRACSRTMARVSPVFDRMLNGKFTEAKPAASGSGDAAADWVVQLRDDKPDAFALFASIAHAQYRCVPRSLTIDKFYDLTVLTHYYDATPMLTPWLQGWISGIGEVPDVGSEGLLMPKLLWISWELGHKQLFESTARRMVMECQGSMIGEDAGLEELSMPPDIIERINAIRSQTIQSIMDVFRDLYEKLVTVDEGPRWCLHASYMGPHRCESMILGSMTFCLTRAGLWPIPETSDVDDSVVMLYSTLMNLVIHDIGRPGEKGGVDHSECNPRAFLMGQIKDILAEVPSPGLQVYLRCQTPESRTMPGRDPPPDVLLSSPAPAASRTSPLEPEVGIQCEGYNVVLRWDTGIASRGRLTGAPTPADAPPAKRRRTTLSSRSSSGEHPSEKDSDPKPAAPPGREKGRSRELFPRQIPLALPPNPEPSPQHSEPSQAGSPWPGQTEEDRHLYEQSTHLYVSSPANPSSLFEEYYLRGLHLFRKQLESYDGTVNVGVIPNPLMKLFQSAPWSVHLELMTTVYGLGGSLHGSAILDNPDACFPLELMAVMDMPTFVRGRSTMTLGIWHRLRQAQESRHEKAEGGIEVITSLPRSLLDIFSSIQDESSEDALLSWPGELGEIPQIHLWEAYRFAGALTGRRLRRGLGLSSLAPSTELLVGRLVAAIDALCDTRTRPEYDHLLTTNSLLYPYVAARLEVATLQRRPSWMEVLRRAVDICQPYGRSANACNIAEMLDEAWKAGDDDYDIDEHARRRNVEIALF
;
A
#
# COMPACT_ATOMS: atom_id res chain seq x y z
N MET A 1 -14.65 -48.44 -25.75
CA MET A 1 -15.50 -48.58 -24.55
C MET A 1 -14.57 -48.68 -23.35
N SER A 2 -14.27 -47.52 -22.76
CA SER A 2 -13.56 -47.45 -21.47
C SER A 2 -14.59 -47.65 -20.36
N PRO A 3 -14.26 -48.37 -19.27
CA PRO A 3 -15.24 -48.69 -18.25
C PRO A 3 -15.65 -47.44 -17.47
N LEU A 4 -16.95 -47.35 -17.20
CA LEU A 4 -17.57 -46.37 -16.33
C LEU A 4 -16.87 -46.36 -14.96
N LYS A 5 -16.42 -45.18 -14.54
CA LYS A 5 -15.92 -44.92 -13.18
C LYS A 5 -17.07 -45.19 -12.21
N GLU A 6 -16.91 -46.18 -11.34
CA GLU A 6 -17.83 -46.42 -10.21
C GLU A 6 -17.88 -45.15 -9.35
N THR A 7 -19.10 -44.62 -9.17
CA THR A 7 -19.41 -43.51 -8.28
C THR A 7 -19.12 -43.94 -6.84
N GLY A 8 -18.01 -43.46 -6.27
CA GLY A 8 -17.70 -43.66 -4.86
C GLY A 8 -18.82 -43.07 -3.99
N SER A 9 -19.28 -43.84 -3.01
CA SER A 9 -20.22 -43.36 -1.99
C SER A 9 -19.65 -42.12 -1.28
N PRO A 10 -20.44 -41.04 -1.10
CA PRO A 10 -19.99 -39.83 -0.42
C PRO A 10 -19.45 -40.13 0.98
N GLU A 11 -18.37 -39.44 1.37
CA GLU A 11 -17.71 -39.59 2.68
C GLU A 11 -18.73 -39.39 3.81
N LEU A 12 -18.86 -40.38 4.71
CA LEU A 12 -19.81 -40.37 5.83
C LEU A 12 -19.17 -39.75 7.06
N THR A 13 -19.67 -38.57 7.46
CA THR A 13 -19.32 -37.91 8.72
C THR A 13 -20.31 -38.31 9.81
N GLU A 14 -19.81 -38.89 10.91
CA GLU A 14 -20.63 -39.26 12.07
C GLU A 14 -20.77 -38.08 13.05
N LEU A 15 -21.92 -37.40 13.04
CA LEU A 15 -22.24 -36.34 14.00
C LEU A 15 -22.87 -36.88 15.30
N ASP A 16 -23.64 -37.97 15.18
CA ASP A 16 -24.15 -38.73 16.32
C ASP A 16 -24.00 -40.24 16.04
N PRO A 17 -23.23 -40.99 16.85
CA PRO A 17 -23.12 -42.45 16.73
C PRO A 17 -24.46 -43.18 16.86
N ARG A 18 -25.47 -42.56 17.49
CA ARG A 18 -26.85 -43.07 17.61
C ARG A 18 -27.82 -42.32 16.69
N GLY A 19 -27.31 -41.62 15.69
CA GLY A 19 -28.09 -40.88 14.71
C GLY A 19 -29.05 -41.81 13.95
N ASP A 20 -30.29 -41.37 13.82
CA ASP A 20 -31.39 -42.10 13.20
C ASP A 20 -31.67 -41.64 11.76
N VAL A 21 -31.00 -40.59 11.29
CA VAL A 21 -31.14 -40.05 9.92
C VAL A 21 -29.76 -39.77 9.30
N VAL A 22 -29.65 -39.95 7.99
CA VAL A 22 -28.47 -39.58 7.19
C VAL A 22 -28.85 -38.47 6.21
N PHE A 23 -28.19 -37.31 6.30
CA PHE A 23 -28.35 -36.22 5.34
C PHE A 23 -27.28 -36.33 4.25
N VAL A 24 -27.68 -36.40 3.00
CA VAL A 24 -26.78 -36.30 1.84
C VAL A 24 -26.88 -34.88 1.32
N VAL A 25 -25.80 -34.12 1.42
CA VAL A 25 -25.76 -32.68 1.18
C VAL A 25 -24.90 -32.38 -0.04
N GLY A 26 -25.38 -31.50 -0.91
CA GLY A 26 -24.75 -31.11 -2.16
C GLY A 26 -25.07 -32.03 -3.34
N SER A 27 -24.68 -31.60 -4.53
CA SER A 27 -24.88 -32.36 -5.78
C SER A 27 -23.59 -33.06 -6.22
N ALA A 28 -23.70 -34.31 -6.69
CA ALA A 28 -22.56 -35.05 -7.26
C ALA A 28 -22.06 -34.47 -8.61
N ALA A 29 -22.80 -33.50 -9.18
CA ALA A 29 -22.50 -32.87 -10.47
C ALA A 29 -21.99 -31.42 -10.35
N GLY A 30 -21.82 -30.88 -9.12
CA GLY A 30 -21.27 -29.54 -8.91
C GLY A 30 -19.74 -29.54 -9.03
N GLU A 31 -19.17 -28.59 -9.78
CA GLU A 31 -17.74 -28.58 -10.15
C GLU A 31 -16.80 -28.28 -8.96
N ASP A 32 -17.26 -27.66 -7.86
CA ASP A 32 -16.37 -27.13 -6.81
C ASP A 32 -16.40 -27.85 -5.44
N THR A 33 -17.47 -28.58 -5.06
CA THR A 33 -17.51 -29.30 -3.77
C THR A 33 -18.28 -30.63 -3.86
N PRO A 34 -17.66 -31.77 -3.51
CA PRO A 34 -18.32 -33.06 -3.58
C PRO A 34 -19.42 -33.18 -2.53
N ALA A 35 -20.48 -33.91 -2.88
CA ALA A 35 -21.55 -34.25 -1.95
C ALA A 35 -21.00 -35.03 -0.74
N ARG A 36 -21.53 -34.73 0.46
CA ARG A 36 -21.12 -35.37 1.73
C ARG A 36 -22.32 -35.95 2.46
N SER A 37 -22.09 -37.05 3.18
CA SER A 37 -23.12 -37.70 4.00
C SER A 37 -22.89 -37.41 5.47
N PHE A 38 -23.94 -37.08 6.22
CA PHE A 38 -23.88 -36.76 7.63
C PHE A 38 -24.89 -37.60 8.41
N ARG A 39 -24.41 -38.47 9.31
CA ARG A 39 -25.28 -39.22 10.25
C ARG A 39 -25.58 -38.35 11.46
N ALA A 40 -26.85 -38.00 11.66
CA ALA A 40 -27.31 -37.04 12.66
C ALA A 40 -28.54 -37.54 13.43
N CYS A 41 -28.88 -36.87 14.53
CA CYS A 41 -30.10 -37.12 15.28
C CYS A 41 -31.24 -36.20 14.80
N SER A 42 -32.31 -36.80 14.28
CA SER A 42 -33.49 -36.09 13.74
C SER A 42 -34.11 -35.13 14.76
N ARG A 43 -34.22 -35.55 16.02
CA ARG A 43 -34.78 -34.76 17.13
C ARG A 43 -33.92 -33.55 17.49
N THR A 44 -32.60 -33.65 17.33
CA THR A 44 -31.68 -32.54 17.56
C THR A 44 -31.88 -31.48 16.48
N MET A 45 -31.95 -31.90 15.21
CA MET A 45 -32.20 -31.00 14.09
C MET A 45 -33.56 -30.31 14.19
N ALA A 46 -34.62 -31.06 14.51
CA ALA A 46 -35.97 -30.53 14.72
C ALA A 46 -36.07 -29.53 15.88
N ARG A 47 -35.28 -29.71 16.95
CA ARG A 47 -35.26 -28.76 18.07
C ARG A 47 -34.65 -27.42 17.69
N VAL A 48 -33.64 -27.48 16.82
CA VAL A 48 -32.81 -26.34 16.48
C VAL A 48 -33.40 -25.53 15.32
N SER A 49 -34.23 -26.16 14.48
CA SER A 49 -34.87 -25.51 13.34
C SER A 49 -36.33 -25.96 13.18
N PRO A 50 -37.29 -25.01 13.12
CA PRO A 50 -38.69 -25.32 12.85
C PRO A 50 -38.93 -25.82 11.42
N VAL A 51 -38.03 -25.51 10.49
CA VAL A 51 -38.05 -26.06 9.12
C VAL A 51 -37.70 -27.55 9.16
N PHE A 52 -36.63 -27.94 9.85
CA PHE A 52 -36.30 -29.35 10.05
C PHE A 52 -37.38 -30.10 10.84
N ASP A 53 -38.02 -29.48 11.82
CA ASP A 53 -39.15 -30.10 12.53
C ASP A 53 -40.30 -30.44 11.57
N ARG A 54 -40.72 -29.47 10.75
CA ARG A 54 -41.76 -29.69 9.73
C ARG A 54 -41.32 -30.70 8.68
N MET A 55 -40.08 -30.66 8.21
CA MET A 55 -39.57 -31.55 7.17
C MET A 55 -39.49 -33.01 7.65
N LEU A 56 -38.98 -33.25 8.85
CA LEU A 56 -38.72 -34.60 9.36
C LEU A 56 -39.94 -35.24 10.05
N ASN A 57 -40.80 -34.43 10.67
CA ASN A 57 -41.98 -34.89 11.42
C ASN A 57 -43.32 -34.58 10.71
N GLY A 58 -43.29 -33.87 9.57
CA GLY A 58 -44.47 -33.54 8.78
C GLY A 58 -44.88 -34.63 7.80
N LYS A 59 -45.60 -34.22 6.75
CA LYS A 59 -46.10 -35.12 5.69
C LYS A 59 -45.29 -34.99 4.40
N PHE A 60 -43.98 -34.81 4.53
CA PHE A 60 -43.08 -34.63 3.40
C PHE A 60 -42.40 -35.94 3.01
N THR A 61 -41.78 -35.97 1.84
CA THR A 61 -41.03 -37.12 1.33
C THR A 61 -39.82 -37.46 2.20
N GLU A 62 -39.30 -36.46 2.90
CA GLU A 62 -38.15 -36.52 3.81
C GLU A 62 -38.56 -37.00 5.22
N ALA A 63 -39.86 -37.09 5.50
CA ALA A 63 -40.38 -37.48 6.80
C ALA A 63 -39.99 -38.92 7.15
N LYS A 64 -39.93 -39.21 8.45
CA LYS A 64 -39.52 -40.53 8.93
C LYS A 64 -40.39 -41.65 8.30
N PRO A 65 -39.78 -42.64 7.63
CA PRO A 65 -40.54 -43.72 7.01
C PRO A 65 -41.36 -44.46 8.07
N ALA A 66 -42.65 -44.65 7.80
CA ALA A 66 -43.51 -45.45 8.67
C ALA A 66 -42.92 -46.86 8.75
N ALA A 67 -42.75 -47.39 9.98
CA ALA A 67 -42.25 -48.74 10.18
C ALA A 67 -43.17 -49.71 9.43
N SER A 68 -42.71 -50.22 8.28
CA SER A 68 -43.35 -51.34 7.61
C SER A 68 -43.30 -52.51 8.59
N GLY A 69 -44.45 -53.07 8.94
CA GLY A 69 -44.61 -54.12 9.94
C GLY A 69 -44.00 -55.48 9.56
N SER A 70 -43.01 -55.52 8.67
CA SER A 70 -42.18 -56.68 8.36
C SER A 70 -40.80 -56.42 8.95
N GLY A 71 -40.38 -57.25 9.91
CA GLY A 71 -39.13 -57.13 10.66
C GLY A 71 -37.84 -57.33 9.85
N ASP A 72 -37.75 -56.72 8.67
CA ASP A 72 -36.50 -56.54 7.94
C ASP A 72 -35.83 -55.24 8.38
N ALA A 73 -34.49 -55.26 8.35
CA ALA A 73 -33.60 -54.24 8.87
C ALA A 73 -34.08 -52.81 8.61
N ALA A 74 -34.02 -51.97 9.66
CA ALA A 74 -34.37 -50.55 9.63
C ALA A 74 -33.96 -49.93 8.29
N ALA A 75 -34.95 -49.56 7.46
CA ALA A 75 -34.69 -48.87 6.21
C ALA A 75 -33.81 -47.65 6.51
N ASP A 76 -32.67 -47.53 5.83
CA ASP A 76 -31.77 -46.39 5.97
C ASP A 76 -32.56 -45.10 5.67
N TRP A 77 -32.86 -44.32 6.71
CA TRP A 77 -33.59 -43.05 6.56
C TRP A 77 -32.61 -41.99 6.04
N VAL A 78 -32.66 -41.77 4.73
CA VAL A 78 -31.78 -40.85 4.01
C VAL A 78 -32.57 -39.65 3.49
N VAL A 79 -32.11 -38.43 3.81
CA VAL A 79 -32.67 -37.16 3.35
C VAL A 79 -31.68 -36.48 2.40
N GLN A 80 -32.18 -35.98 1.26
CA GLN A 80 -31.35 -35.39 0.20
C GLN A 80 -31.48 -33.85 0.22
N LEU A 81 -30.39 -33.15 0.49
CA LEU A 81 -30.29 -31.69 0.55
C LEU A 81 -29.35 -31.20 -0.56
N ARG A 82 -29.84 -31.24 -1.81
CA ARG A 82 -29.00 -31.05 -3.00
C ARG A 82 -28.51 -29.62 -3.20
N ASP A 83 -29.30 -28.65 -2.73
CA ASP A 83 -29.06 -27.22 -2.93
C ASP A 83 -28.20 -26.59 -1.81
N ASP A 84 -27.94 -27.36 -0.74
CA ASP A 84 -27.19 -26.90 0.41
C ASP A 84 -25.69 -27.09 0.23
N LYS A 85 -24.90 -26.13 0.72
CA LYS A 85 -23.44 -26.19 0.71
C LYS A 85 -22.95 -27.15 1.81
N PRO A 86 -22.17 -28.19 1.48
CA PRO A 86 -21.77 -29.20 2.47
C PRO A 86 -20.92 -28.67 3.65
N ASP A 87 -20.09 -27.65 3.45
CA ASP A 87 -19.27 -27.05 4.53
C ASP A 87 -20.10 -26.25 5.54
N ALA A 88 -21.03 -25.43 5.02
CA ALA A 88 -21.94 -24.66 5.86
C ALA A 88 -22.84 -25.60 6.67
N PHE A 89 -23.35 -26.66 6.03
CA PHE A 89 -24.16 -27.68 6.70
C PHE A 89 -23.37 -28.44 7.76
N ALA A 90 -22.12 -28.82 7.47
CA ALA A 90 -21.26 -29.51 8.45
C ALA A 90 -21.07 -28.66 9.72
N LEU A 91 -20.83 -27.36 9.58
CA LEU A 91 -20.67 -26.44 10.71
C LEU A 91 -21.98 -26.26 11.48
N PHE A 92 -23.09 -26.00 10.78
CA PHE A 92 -24.44 -25.91 11.36
C PHE A 92 -24.81 -27.15 12.17
N ALA A 93 -24.64 -28.34 11.57
CA ALA A 93 -25.00 -29.60 12.20
C ALA A 93 -24.05 -29.94 13.36
N SER A 94 -22.77 -29.56 13.29
CA SER A 94 -21.82 -29.68 14.41
C SER A 94 -22.24 -28.81 15.61
N ILE A 95 -22.69 -27.58 15.35
CA ILE A 95 -23.23 -26.67 16.38
C ILE A 95 -24.49 -27.28 17.00
N ALA A 96 -25.42 -27.76 16.18
CA ALA A 96 -26.66 -28.38 16.65
C ALA A 96 -26.41 -29.60 17.55
N HIS A 97 -25.39 -30.41 17.25
CA HIS A 97 -25.01 -31.61 18.02
C HIS A 97 -24.02 -31.33 19.17
N ALA A 98 -23.78 -30.05 19.51
CA ALA A 98 -22.86 -29.66 20.58
C ALA A 98 -21.41 -30.14 20.40
N GLN A 99 -20.97 -30.35 19.15
CA GLN A 99 -19.58 -30.69 18.81
C GLN A 99 -18.70 -29.43 18.76
N TYR A 100 -18.64 -28.68 19.87
CA TYR A 100 -18.01 -27.36 19.90
C TYR A 100 -16.51 -27.34 19.57
N ARG A 101 -15.83 -28.48 19.68
CA ARG A 101 -14.41 -28.62 19.29
C ARG A 101 -14.20 -28.44 17.78
N CYS A 102 -15.23 -28.70 16.98
CA CYS A 102 -15.23 -28.56 15.53
C CYS A 102 -15.65 -27.15 15.09
N VAL A 103 -16.07 -26.29 16.02
CA VAL A 103 -16.49 -24.91 15.73
C VAL A 103 -15.26 -24.00 15.74
N PRO A 104 -14.94 -23.32 14.63
CA PRO A 104 -13.75 -22.49 14.55
C PRO A 104 -13.89 -21.21 15.39
N ARG A 105 -12.75 -20.70 15.87
CA ARG A 105 -12.70 -19.46 16.68
C ARG A 105 -12.94 -18.19 15.86
N SER A 106 -12.65 -18.24 14.56
CA SER A 106 -12.90 -17.18 13.57
C SER A 106 -13.44 -17.80 12.29
N LEU A 107 -14.24 -17.04 11.55
CA LEU A 107 -14.77 -17.42 10.24
C LEU A 107 -14.33 -16.40 9.20
N THR A 108 -14.03 -16.87 8.00
CA THR A 108 -13.89 -16.00 6.83
C THR A 108 -15.27 -15.46 6.43
N ILE A 109 -15.30 -14.33 5.71
CA ILE A 109 -16.56 -13.69 5.30
C ILE A 109 -17.41 -14.67 4.48
N ASP A 110 -16.83 -15.41 3.53
CA ASP A 110 -17.58 -16.39 2.71
C ASP A 110 -18.21 -17.50 3.52
N LYS A 111 -17.45 -18.11 4.44
CA LYS A 111 -17.95 -19.19 5.30
C LYS A 111 -19.03 -18.69 6.25
N PHE A 112 -18.88 -17.46 6.73
CA PHE A 112 -19.88 -16.86 7.61
C PHE A 112 -21.15 -16.50 6.85
N TYR A 113 -21.02 -15.93 5.65
CA TYR A 113 -22.12 -15.66 4.74
C TYR A 113 -22.89 -16.95 4.43
N ASP A 114 -22.21 -18.00 3.96
CA ASP A 114 -22.83 -19.29 3.63
C ASP A 114 -23.54 -19.90 4.85
N LEU A 115 -22.95 -19.80 6.03
CA LEU A 115 -23.59 -20.24 7.28
C LEU A 115 -24.84 -19.42 7.59
N THR A 116 -24.79 -18.09 7.48
CA THR A 116 -25.93 -17.22 7.77
C THR A 116 -27.07 -17.37 6.75
N VAL A 117 -26.76 -17.58 5.47
CA VAL A 117 -27.75 -17.91 4.43
C VAL A 117 -28.44 -19.24 4.77
N LEU A 118 -27.66 -20.26 5.14
CA LEU A 118 -28.19 -21.56 5.53
C LEU A 118 -29.06 -21.45 6.79
N THR A 119 -28.60 -20.76 7.84
CA THR A 119 -29.38 -20.63 9.07
C THR A 119 -30.60 -19.74 8.91
N HIS A 120 -30.56 -18.76 8.01
CA HIS A 120 -31.74 -17.98 7.62
C HIS A 120 -32.78 -18.89 6.93
N TYR A 121 -32.36 -19.68 5.93
CA TYR A 121 -33.24 -20.61 5.21
C TYR A 121 -33.94 -21.61 6.13
N TYR A 122 -33.22 -22.13 7.12
CA TYR A 122 -33.75 -23.08 8.10
C TYR A 122 -34.35 -22.43 9.36
N ASP A 123 -34.45 -21.10 9.42
CA ASP A 123 -34.94 -20.32 10.59
C ASP A 123 -34.27 -20.73 11.92
N ALA A 124 -32.94 -20.64 11.93
CA ALA A 124 -32.10 -21.23 12.95
C ALA A 124 -30.93 -20.31 13.39
N THR A 125 -30.84 -19.10 12.83
CA THR A 125 -29.80 -18.10 13.12
C THR A 125 -29.57 -17.81 14.62
N PRO A 126 -30.60 -17.78 15.50
CA PRO A 126 -30.39 -17.53 16.93
C PRO A 126 -29.41 -18.48 17.62
N MET A 127 -29.19 -19.70 17.07
CA MET A 127 -28.22 -20.63 17.64
C MET A 127 -26.78 -20.13 17.56
N LEU A 128 -26.47 -19.24 16.61
CA LEU A 128 -25.11 -18.75 16.36
C LEU A 128 -24.65 -17.74 17.43
N THR A 129 -25.58 -17.19 18.22
CA THR A 129 -25.37 -16.15 19.24
C THR A 129 -24.11 -16.32 20.09
N PRO A 130 -23.77 -17.53 20.61
CA PRO A 130 -22.57 -17.71 21.45
C PRO A 130 -21.25 -17.37 20.77
N TRP A 131 -21.17 -17.43 19.44
CA TRP A 131 -19.94 -17.22 18.68
C TRP A 131 -19.89 -15.88 17.93
N LEU A 132 -21.03 -15.19 17.80
CA LEU A 132 -21.14 -13.97 16.98
C LEU A 132 -20.12 -12.91 17.37
N GLN A 133 -19.95 -12.63 18.66
CA GLN A 133 -19.00 -11.59 19.10
C GLN A 133 -17.56 -11.93 18.68
N GLY A 134 -17.16 -13.20 18.81
CA GLY A 134 -15.83 -13.67 18.43
C GLY A 134 -15.62 -13.67 16.91
N TRP A 135 -16.62 -14.11 16.15
CA TRP A 135 -16.56 -14.11 14.69
C TRP A 135 -16.58 -12.70 14.11
N ILE A 136 -17.43 -11.80 14.62
CA ILE A 136 -17.48 -10.39 14.20
C ILE A 136 -16.16 -9.67 14.54
N SER A 137 -15.61 -9.90 15.73
CA SER A 137 -14.30 -9.32 16.10
C SER A 137 -13.14 -9.91 15.29
N GLY A 138 -13.31 -11.12 14.74
CA GLY A 138 -12.35 -11.80 13.88
C GLY A 138 -12.43 -11.37 12.41
N ILE A 139 -13.52 -10.72 11.99
CA ILE A 139 -13.56 -9.94 10.76
C ILE A 139 -12.72 -8.69 11.08
N GLY A 140 -11.47 -8.64 10.61
CA GLY A 140 -10.52 -7.56 10.90
C GLY A 140 -10.94 -6.20 10.33
N GLU A 141 -9.98 -5.32 10.03
CA GLU A 141 -10.28 -4.13 9.23
C GLU A 141 -10.89 -4.59 7.89
N VAL A 142 -12.11 -4.12 7.62
CA VAL A 142 -12.95 -4.55 6.50
C VAL A 142 -12.14 -4.47 5.19
N PRO A 143 -12.14 -5.52 4.35
CA PRO A 143 -11.23 -5.69 3.22
C PRO A 143 -11.13 -4.47 2.31
N ASP A 144 -9.94 -4.25 1.76
CA ASP A 144 -9.70 -3.23 0.76
C ASP A 144 -10.51 -3.53 -0.51
N VAL A 145 -11.02 -2.49 -1.15
CA VAL A 145 -12.03 -2.52 -2.22
C VAL A 145 -11.52 -3.28 -3.45
N GLY A 146 -10.20 -3.44 -3.59
CA GLY A 146 -9.54 -4.14 -4.68
C GLY A 146 -9.39 -5.66 -4.53
N SER A 147 -9.66 -6.25 -3.36
CA SER A 147 -9.25 -7.64 -3.10
C SER A 147 -10.29 -8.73 -3.36
N GLU A 148 -11.59 -8.43 -3.50
CA GLU A 148 -12.64 -9.39 -3.95
C GLU A 148 -14.01 -8.65 -3.94
N GLY A 149 -14.57 -8.34 -5.12
CA GLY A 149 -15.74 -7.44 -5.27
C GLY A 149 -17.01 -7.84 -4.51
N LEU A 150 -17.16 -9.11 -4.12
CA LEU A 150 -18.36 -9.64 -3.47
C LEU A 150 -18.30 -9.66 -1.93
N LEU A 151 -17.18 -9.28 -1.30
CA LEU A 151 -17.05 -9.34 0.16
C LEU A 151 -17.92 -8.32 0.90
N MET A 152 -18.01 -7.08 0.41
CA MET A 152 -18.86 -6.05 1.03
C MET A 152 -20.36 -6.39 0.95
N PRO A 153 -20.91 -6.86 -0.20
CA PRO A 153 -22.26 -7.41 -0.25
C PRO A 153 -22.53 -8.53 0.76
N LYS A 154 -21.61 -9.50 0.87
CA LYS A 154 -21.72 -10.61 1.84
C LYS A 154 -21.70 -10.10 3.29
N LEU A 155 -20.86 -9.13 3.61
CA LEU A 155 -20.79 -8.51 4.94
C LEU A 155 -22.07 -7.73 5.27
N LEU A 156 -22.68 -7.10 4.26
CA LEU A 156 -23.96 -6.41 4.39
C LEU A 156 -25.09 -7.39 4.72
N TRP A 157 -25.14 -8.56 4.05
CA TRP A 157 -26.06 -9.64 4.40
C TRP A 157 -25.84 -10.15 5.83
N ILE A 158 -24.60 -10.49 6.19
CA ILE A 158 -24.26 -11.01 7.53
C ILE A 158 -24.71 -10.01 8.61
N SER A 159 -24.34 -8.74 8.46
CA SER A 159 -24.67 -7.72 9.46
C SER A 159 -26.17 -7.44 9.56
N TRP A 160 -26.92 -7.59 8.47
CA TRP A 160 -28.38 -7.51 8.45
C TRP A 160 -29.04 -8.70 9.17
N GLU A 161 -28.67 -9.94 8.81
CA GLU A 161 -29.25 -11.16 9.39
C GLU A 161 -28.99 -11.26 10.91
N LEU A 162 -27.83 -10.80 11.35
CA LEU A 162 -27.46 -10.78 12.77
C LEU A 162 -28.00 -9.56 13.53
N GLY A 163 -28.60 -8.59 12.84
CA GLY A 163 -29.08 -7.35 13.46
C GLY A 163 -27.95 -6.44 13.98
N HIS A 164 -26.73 -6.52 13.45
CA HIS A 164 -25.58 -5.73 13.91
C HIS A 164 -25.51 -4.34 13.24
N LYS A 165 -26.26 -3.37 13.79
CA LYS A 165 -26.48 -2.02 13.21
C LYS A 165 -25.21 -1.30 12.77
N GLN A 166 -24.19 -1.21 13.64
CA GLN A 166 -22.98 -0.41 13.36
C GLN A 166 -22.23 -0.93 12.13
N LEU A 167 -22.06 -2.24 12.05
CA LEU A 167 -21.42 -2.94 10.93
C LEU A 167 -22.23 -2.79 9.63
N PHE A 168 -23.55 -2.87 9.72
CA PHE A 168 -24.44 -2.68 8.57
C PHE A 168 -24.33 -1.24 8.02
N GLU A 169 -24.44 -0.23 8.88
CA GLU A 169 -24.35 1.18 8.48
C GLU A 169 -22.96 1.53 7.94
N SER A 170 -21.88 1.04 8.57
CA SER A 170 -20.52 1.28 8.09
C SER A 170 -20.27 0.64 6.74
N THR A 171 -20.73 -0.61 6.54
CA THR A 171 -20.56 -1.33 5.28
C THR A 171 -21.35 -0.66 4.16
N ALA A 172 -22.62 -0.31 4.41
CA ALA A 172 -23.45 0.38 3.42
C ALA A 172 -22.87 1.76 3.03
N ARG A 173 -22.34 2.51 3.99
CA ARG A 173 -21.67 3.80 3.71
C ARG A 173 -20.40 3.62 2.90
N ARG A 174 -19.58 2.61 3.20
CA ARG A 174 -18.40 2.29 2.39
C ARG A 174 -18.77 1.94 0.96
N MET A 175 -19.81 1.13 0.75
CA MET A 175 -20.29 0.81 -0.60
C MET A 175 -20.72 2.05 -1.40
N VAL A 176 -21.37 3.03 -0.77
CA VAL A 176 -21.69 4.31 -1.44
C VAL A 176 -20.42 5.08 -1.85
N MET A 177 -19.43 5.11 -0.97
CA MET A 177 -18.26 5.97 -1.12
C MET A 177 -17.18 5.36 -2.03
N GLU A 178 -16.98 4.05 -1.94
CA GLU A 178 -15.78 3.37 -2.43
C GLU A 178 -16.04 2.47 -3.64
N CYS A 179 -17.26 1.98 -3.85
CA CYS A 179 -17.56 1.12 -5.00
C CYS A 179 -17.78 1.93 -6.27
N GLN A 180 -17.25 1.40 -7.38
CA GLN A 180 -17.55 1.86 -8.74
C GLN A 180 -18.96 1.45 -9.16
N GLY A 181 -19.52 2.15 -10.16
CA GLY A 181 -20.86 1.86 -10.66
C GLY A 181 -20.99 0.45 -11.23
N SER A 182 -19.98 0.01 -11.98
CA SER A 182 -19.83 -1.33 -12.54
C SER A 182 -19.85 -2.44 -11.49
N MET A 183 -19.38 -2.17 -10.27
CA MET A 183 -19.31 -3.14 -9.16
C MET A 183 -20.62 -3.31 -8.38
N ILE A 184 -21.61 -2.44 -8.62
CA ILE A 184 -22.94 -2.50 -8.00
C ILE A 184 -24.06 -2.44 -9.07
N GLY A 185 -23.69 -2.62 -10.34
CA GLY A 185 -24.60 -2.68 -11.48
C GLY A 185 -25.19 -4.08 -11.70
N GLU A 186 -26.07 -4.20 -12.70
CA GLU A 186 -26.73 -5.47 -13.07
C GLU A 186 -25.70 -6.57 -13.42
N ASP A 187 -24.55 -6.20 -14.00
CA ASP A 187 -23.49 -7.13 -14.40
C ASP A 187 -22.56 -7.59 -13.25
N ALA A 188 -22.75 -7.10 -12.02
CA ALA A 188 -21.84 -7.33 -10.89
C ALA A 188 -21.97 -8.72 -10.22
N GLY A 189 -22.84 -9.61 -10.73
CA GLY A 189 -23.09 -10.94 -10.16
C GLY A 189 -23.80 -10.91 -8.79
N LEU A 190 -24.37 -9.76 -8.41
CA LEU A 190 -25.10 -9.59 -7.15
C LEU A 190 -26.44 -10.34 -7.13
N GLU A 191 -27.00 -10.67 -8.30
CA GLU A 191 -28.25 -11.44 -8.43
C GLU A 191 -28.14 -12.86 -7.87
N GLU A 192 -26.92 -13.42 -7.82
CA GLU A 192 -26.67 -14.75 -7.26
C GLU A 192 -26.54 -14.75 -5.73
N LEU A 193 -26.41 -13.57 -5.12
CA LEU A 193 -26.28 -13.41 -3.67
C LEU A 193 -27.63 -13.16 -2.99
N SER A 194 -27.78 -13.73 -1.80
CA SER A 194 -28.81 -13.34 -0.85
C SER A 194 -28.46 -11.97 -0.30
N MET A 195 -29.36 -11.01 -0.49
CA MET A 195 -29.17 -9.62 -0.09
C MET A 195 -30.39 -9.08 0.65
N PRO A 196 -30.21 -8.12 1.57
CA PRO A 196 -31.33 -7.40 2.17
C PRO A 196 -32.17 -6.71 1.08
N PRO A 197 -33.50 -6.64 1.22
CA PRO A 197 -34.36 -6.04 0.21
C PRO A 197 -34.09 -4.54 0.05
N ASP A 198 -34.18 -4.06 -1.19
CA ASP A 198 -34.08 -2.64 -1.60
C ASP A 198 -32.75 -1.93 -1.26
N ILE A 199 -31.75 -2.64 -0.72
CA ILE A 199 -30.55 -1.99 -0.18
C ILE A 199 -29.59 -1.55 -1.28
N ILE A 200 -29.48 -2.33 -2.35
CA ILE A 200 -28.58 -2.06 -3.48
C ILE A 200 -29.11 -0.88 -4.29
N GLU A 201 -30.42 -0.86 -4.59
CA GLU A 201 -31.08 0.25 -5.26
C GLU A 201 -30.92 1.54 -4.47
N ARG A 202 -31.02 1.47 -3.14
CA ARG A 202 -30.80 2.63 -2.27
C ARG A 202 -29.34 3.10 -2.26
N ILE A 203 -28.38 2.18 -2.22
CA ILE A 203 -26.95 2.52 -2.30
C ILE A 203 -26.67 3.22 -3.63
N ASN A 204 -27.17 2.68 -4.74
CA ASN A 204 -27.02 3.27 -6.06
C ASN A 204 -27.69 4.65 -6.16
N ALA A 205 -28.91 4.81 -5.64
CA ALA A 205 -29.61 6.09 -5.63
C ALA A 205 -28.82 7.17 -4.86
N ILE A 206 -28.30 6.84 -3.67
CA ILE A 206 -27.51 7.78 -2.85
C ILE A 206 -26.18 8.09 -3.54
N ARG A 207 -25.51 7.10 -4.14
CA ARG A 207 -24.27 7.28 -4.89
C ARG A 207 -24.48 8.22 -6.06
N SER A 208 -25.47 7.97 -6.92
CA SER A 208 -25.81 8.82 -8.06
C SER A 208 -26.18 10.23 -7.62
N GLN A 209 -26.99 10.39 -6.58
CA GLN A 209 -27.34 11.71 -6.05
C GLN A 209 -26.10 12.49 -5.54
N THR A 210 -25.16 11.80 -4.89
CA THR A 210 -23.93 12.41 -4.38
C THR A 210 -23.02 12.85 -5.52
N ILE A 211 -22.82 11.99 -6.54
CA ILE A 211 -22.04 12.32 -7.74
C ILE A 211 -22.69 13.50 -8.48
N GLN A 212 -24.01 13.50 -8.65
CA GLN A 212 -24.74 14.61 -9.26
C GLN A 212 -24.45 15.92 -8.53
N SER A 213 -24.61 15.91 -7.21
CA SER A 213 -24.40 17.10 -6.38
C SER A 213 -22.96 17.64 -6.51
N ILE A 214 -21.96 16.77 -6.62
CA ILE A 214 -20.56 17.17 -6.84
C ILE A 214 -20.37 17.78 -8.23
N MET A 215 -20.96 17.19 -9.27
CA MET A 215 -20.87 17.71 -10.64
C MET A 215 -21.62 19.04 -10.81
N ASP A 216 -22.76 19.19 -10.14
CA ASP A 216 -23.57 20.41 -10.17
C ASP A 216 -22.81 21.62 -9.63
N VAL A 217 -21.92 21.44 -8.63
CA VAL A 217 -21.04 22.52 -8.15
C VAL A 217 -20.18 23.12 -9.28
N PHE A 218 -19.67 22.28 -10.18
CA PHE A 218 -18.90 22.74 -11.35
C PHE A 218 -19.80 23.27 -12.46
N ARG A 219 -20.98 22.69 -12.65
CA ARG A 219 -21.98 23.12 -13.64
C ARG A 219 -22.50 24.51 -13.32
N ASP A 220 -22.90 24.75 -12.07
CA ASP A 220 -23.37 26.04 -11.56
C ASP A 220 -22.29 27.12 -11.71
N LEU A 221 -21.03 26.80 -11.38
CA LEU A 221 -19.93 27.73 -11.57
C LEU A 221 -19.68 28.02 -13.05
N TYR A 222 -19.71 27.00 -13.90
CA TYR A 222 -19.58 27.15 -15.36
C TYR A 222 -20.68 28.08 -15.91
N GLU A 223 -21.94 27.83 -15.57
CA GLU A 223 -23.07 28.66 -16.01
C GLU A 223 -22.91 30.11 -15.53
N LYS A 224 -22.48 30.31 -14.28
CA LYS A 224 -22.22 31.64 -13.72
C LYS A 224 -21.05 32.38 -14.38
N LEU A 225 -20.07 31.67 -14.92
CA LEU A 225 -18.94 32.25 -15.65
C LEU A 225 -19.24 32.53 -17.12
N VAL A 226 -20.19 31.80 -17.72
CA VAL A 226 -20.60 31.95 -19.12
C VAL A 226 -21.73 32.96 -19.29
N THR A 227 -22.68 33.01 -18.37
CA THR A 227 -23.79 33.97 -18.40
C THR A 227 -23.30 35.36 -17.99
N VAL A 228 -23.34 36.28 -18.95
CA VAL A 228 -22.83 37.65 -18.82
C VAL A 228 -24.00 38.59 -18.50
N ASP A 229 -23.87 39.37 -17.41
CA ASP A 229 -24.74 40.49 -17.03
C ASP A 229 -26.16 40.18 -16.51
N GLU A 230 -26.47 38.92 -16.17
CA GLU A 230 -27.77 38.50 -15.59
C GLU A 230 -27.76 38.34 -14.05
N GLY A 231 -26.59 38.44 -13.40
CA GLY A 231 -26.44 38.25 -11.95
C GLY A 231 -25.15 38.86 -11.36
N PRO A 232 -24.91 38.71 -10.05
CA PRO A 232 -23.70 39.21 -9.40
C PRO A 232 -22.45 38.51 -9.94
N ARG A 233 -21.49 39.31 -10.41
CA ARG A 233 -20.24 38.85 -11.02
C ARG A 233 -19.38 38.06 -10.04
N TRP A 234 -18.62 37.11 -10.58
CA TRP A 234 -17.64 36.35 -9.79
C TRP A 234 -16.44 37.23 -9.45
N CYS A 235 -15.97 38.03 -10.42
CA CYS A 235 -14.86 38.96 -10.20
C CYS A 235 -15.34 40.25 -9.50
N LEU A 236 -14.79 40.54 -8.31
CA LEU A 236 -15.07 41.78 -7.56
C LEU A 236 -14.29 43.00 -8.09
N HIS A 237 -13.37 42.82 -9.04
CA HIS A 237 -12.39 43.82 -9.49
C HIS A 237 -12.57 44.24 -10.96
N ALA A 238 -13.83 44.35 -11.42
CA ALA A 238 -14.21 44.58 -12.82
C ALA A 238 -13.60 45.85 -13.49
N SER A 239 -12.91 46.73 -12.75
CA SER A 239 -12.34 47.98 -13.23
C SER A 239 -10.92 47.89 -13.82
N TYR A 240 -10.15 46.82 -13.56
CA TYR A 240 -8.71 46.78 -13.93
C TYR A 240 -8.40 46.10 -15.27
N MET A 241 -9.07 44.99 -15.63
CA MET A 241 -8.80 44.24 -16.88
C MET A 241 -9.87 44.42 -17.96
N GLY A 242 -10.84 45.30 -17.77
CA GLY A 242 -12.06 45.35 -18.60
C GLY A 242 -13.04 44.23 -18.22
N PRO A 243 -14.31 44.35 -18.64
CA PRO A 243 -15.35 43.42 -18.23
C PRO A 243 -15.05 42.02 -18.81
N HIS A 244 -15.24 40.98 -18.00
CA HIS A 244 -15.21 39.54 -18.31
C HIS A 244 -13.84 38.85 -18.42
N ARG A 245 -12.72 39.58 -18.51
CA ARG A 245 -11.40 38.92 -18.71
C ARG A 245 -11.00 37.95 -17.61
N CYS A 246 -11.20 38.34 -16.34
CA CYS A 246 -10.93 37.50 -15.18
C CYS A 246 -11.77 36.21 -15.22
N GLU A 247 -13.07 36.34 -15.51
CA GLU A 247 -14.01 35.22 -15.56
C GLU A 247 -13.70 34.29 -16.74
N SER A 248 -13.33 34.83 -17.91
CA SER A 248 -12.86 34.03 -19.06
C SER A 248 -11.58 33.25 -18.76
N MET A 249 -10.67 33.81 -17.98
CA MET A 249 -9.44 33.11 -17.56
C MET A 249 -9.73 31.98 -16.58
N ILE A 250 -10.64 32.20 -15.61
CA ILE A 250 -11.10 31.14 -14.69
C ILE A 250 -11.76 30.02 -15.48
N LEU A 251 -12.68 30.38 -16.39
CA LEU A 251 -13.38 29.45 -17.24
C LEU A 251 -12.40 28.61 -18.07
N GLY A 252 -11.43 29.25 -18.73
CA GLY A 252 -10.37 28.58 -19.48
C GLY A 252 -9.52 27.64 -18.62
N SER A 253 -9.10 28.08 -17.43
CA SER A 253 -8.32 27.24 -16.51
C SER A 253 -9.12 26.05 -15.99
N MET A 254 -10.39 26.24 -15.66
CA MET A 254 -11.26 25.20 -15.12
C MET A 254 -11.57 24.15 -16.18
N THR A 255 -12.00 24.59 -17.37
CA THR A 255 -12.26 23.70 -18.52
C THR A 255 -11.02 22.90 -18.92
N PHE A 256 -9.84 23.54 -18.97
CA PHE A 256 -8.57 22.86 -19.24
C PHE A 256 -8.27 21.76 -18.21
N CYS A 257 -8.43 22.05 -16.91
CA CYS A 257 -8.15 21.08 -15.86
C CYS A 257 -9.14 19.92 -15.84
N LEU A 258 -10.43 20.19 -16.04
CA LEU A 258 -11.46 19.16 -16.17
C LEU A 258 -11.23 18.29 -17.41
N THR A 259 -10.79 18.88 -18.53
CA THR A 259 -10.43 18.13 -19.75
C THR A 259 -9.27 17.18 -19.47
N ARG A 260 -8.23 17.64 -18.77
CA ARG A 260 -7.08 16.79 -18.41
C ARG A 260 -7.46 15.64 -17.47
N ALA A 261 -8.48 15.85 -16.64
CA ALA A 261 -9.03 14.84 -15.75
C ALA A 261 -10.07 13.92 -16.43
N GLY A 262 -10.38 14.11 -17.72
CA GLY A 262 -11.41 13.33 -18.42
C GLY A 262 -12.85 13.66 -18.03
N LEU A 263 -13.08 14.76 -17.31
CA LEU A 263 -14.38 15.22 -16.79
C LEU A 263 -14.95 16.41 -17.59
N TRP A 264 -14.48 16.63 -18.82
CA TRP A 264 -14.97 17.68 -19.71
C TRP A 264 -15.35 17.12 -21.09
N PRO A 265 -16.55 17.42 -21.63
CA PRO A 265 -17.66 18.17 -21.01
C PRO A 265 -18.09 17.57 -19.67
N ILE A 266 -18.66 18.39 -18.77
CA ILE A 266 -19.08 17.93 -17.44
C ILE A 266 -20.05 16.75 -17.63
N PRO A 267 -19.68 15.53 -17.18
CA PRO A 267 -20.46 14.34 -17.46
C PRO A 267 -21.80 14.34 -16.71
N GLU A 268 -22.78 13.61 -17.24
CA GLU A 268 -23.98 13.25 -16.49
C GLU A 268 -23.67 12.10 -15.54
N THR A 269 -24.48 11.90 -14.50
CA THR A 269 -24.25 10.85 -13.48
C THR A 269 -24.15 9.45 -14.05
N SER A 270 -24.83 9.17 -15.16
CA SER A 270 -24.78 7.87 -15.85
C SER A 270 -23.40 7.57 -16.45
N ASP A 271 -22.63 8.61 -16.74
CA ASP A 271 -21.37 8.50 -17.49
C ASP A 271 -20.15 8.39 -16.56
N VAL A 272 -20.37 8.49 -15.24
CA VAL A 272 -19.33 8.42 -14.20
C VAL A 272 -19.33 7.05 -13.54
N ASP A 273 -18.41 6.19 -13.95
CA ASP A 273 -18.21 4.88 -13.31
C ASP A 273 -17.39 4.97 -12.01
N ASP A 274 -16.61 6.03 -11.84
CA ASP A 274 -15.76 6.25 -10.67
C ASP A 274 -16.53 6.22 -9.35
N SER A 275 -15.86 5.74 -8.30
CA SER A 275 -16.39 5.84 -6.93
C SER A 275 -16.39 7.29 -6.46
N VAL A 276 -17.24 7.62 -5.48
CA VAL A 276 -17.32 8.98 -4.91
C VAL A 276 -15.95 9.42 -4.37
N VAL A 277 -15.19 8.51 -3.76
CA VAL A 277 -13.83 8.77 -3.26
C VAL A 277 -12.83 9.02 -4.40
N MET A 278 -12.89 8.23 -5.47
CA MET A 278 -12.02 8.43 -6.64
C MET A 278 -12.33 9.75 -7.33
N LEU A 279 -13.61 10.05 -7.56
CA LEU A 279 -14.07 11.31 -8.10
C LEU A 279 -13.61 12.50 -7.24
N TYR A 280 -13.81 12.41 -5.92
CA TYR A 280 -13.31 13.42 -4.98
C TYR A 280 -11.80 13.61 -5.09
N SER A 281 -11.02 12.53 -5.11
CA SER A 281 -9.55 12.57 -5.24
C SER A 281 -9.13 13.26 -6.54
N THR A 282 -9.73 12.87 -7.67
CA THR A 282 -9.49 13.49 -8.97
C THR A 282 -9.77 15.00 -8.93
N LEU A 283 -10.89 15.40 -8.32
CA LEU A 283 -11.29 16.80 -8.20
C LEU A 283 -10.39 17.61 -7.25
N MET A 284 -9.93 17.03 -6.14
CA MET A 284 -8.99 17.69 -5.19
C MET A 284 -7.62 17.95 -5.81
N ASN A 285 -7.23 17.13 -6.78
CA ASN A 285 -5.96 17.25 -7.51
C ASN A 285 -6.02 18.23 -8.70
N LEU A 286 -7.18 18.86 -8.95
CA LEU A 286 -7.30 19.90 -9.97
C LEU A 286 -6.53 21.17 -9.56
N VAL A 287 -5.68 21.66 -10.45
CA VAL A 287 -4.91 22.88 -10.27
C VAL A 287 -5.55 24.01 -11.06
N ILE A 288 -6.53 24.70 -10.45
CA ILE A 288 -7.09 25.92 -11.04
C ILE A 288 -6.07 27.04 -10.85
N HIS A 289 -5.53 27.56 -11.96
CA HIS A 289 -4.44 28.52 -11.96
C HIS A 289 -4.89 29.89 -11.45
N ASP A 290 -4.04 30.53 -10.63
CA ASP A 290 -4.25 31.90 -10.21
C ASP A 290 -4.12 32.87 -11.39
N ILE A 291 -4.96 33.89 -11.40
CA ILE A 291 -5.02 34.91 -12.46
C ILE A 291 -3.88 35.95 -12.32
N GLY A 292 -3.07 35.82 -11.26
CA GLY A 292 -1.81 36.54 -11.06
C GLY A 292 -1.82 37.49 -9.87
N ARG A 293 -0.66 37.60 -9.20
CA ARG A 293 -0.33 38.70 -8.29
C ARG A 293 0.12 39.90 -9.12
N PRO A 294 -0.14 41.15 -8.68
CA PRO A 294 0.35 42.31 -9.41
C PRO A 294 1.88 42.29 -9.47
N GLY A 295 2.42 42.42 -10.69
CA GLY A 295 3.86 42.64 -10.87
C GLY A 295 4.30 44.01 -10.34
N GLU A 296 5.60 44.28 -10.39
CA GLU A 296 6.25 45.50 -9.84
C GLU A 296 5.64 46.84 -10.29
N LYS A 297 4.82 46.84 -11.35
CA LYS A 297 4.19 48.04 -11.91
C LYS A 297 2.82 48.40 -11.29
N GLY A 298 2.38 47.68 -10.26
CA GLY A 298 1.09 47.90 -9.60
C GLY A 298 -0.09 47.34 -10.39
N GLY A 299 -1.00 46.69 -9.66
CA GLY A 299 -2.23 46.09 -10.18
C GLY A 299 -3.08 45.58 -9.01
N VAL A 300 -4.34 45.23 -9.29
CA VAL A 300 -5.23 44.66 -8.27
C VAL A 300 -4.91 43.16 -8.14
N ASP A 301 -4.85 42.66 -6.92
CA ASP A 301 -4.64 41.23 -6.67
C ASP A 301 -5.92 40.45 -6.96
N HIS A 302 -5.83 39.48 -7.87
CA HIS A 302 -6.95 38.61 -8.26
C HIS A 302 -6.83 37.21 -7.65
N SER A 303 -5.92 36.98 -6.69
CA SER A 303 -5.77 35.69 -6.01
C SER A 303 -7.07 35.21 -5.36
N GLU A 304 -7.87 36.12 -4.80
CA GLU A 304 -9.19 35.82 -4.21
C GLU A 304 -10.27 35.46 -5.25
N CYS A 305 -10.04 35.75 -6.54
CA CYS A 305 -10.97 35.36 -7.61
C CYS A 305 -10.84 33.87 -7.98
N ASN A 306 -9.82 33.15 -7.48
CA ASN A 306 -9.67 31.72 -7.75
C ASN A 306 -10.79 30.91 -7.07
N PRO A 307 -11.63 30.18 -7.82
CA PRO A 307 -12.77 29.46 -7.25
C PRO A 307 -12.40 28.20 -6.48
N ARG A 308 -11.12 27.79 -6.47
CA ARG A 308 -10.69 26.54 -5.82
C ARG A 308 -11.19 26.44 -4.38
N ALA A 309 -10.99 27.45 -3.54
CA ALA A 309 -11.41 27.38 -2.14
C ALA A 309 -12.94 27.18 -2.00
N PHE A 310 -13.73 27.86 -2.84
CA PHE A 310 -15.18 27.72 -2.89
C PHE A 310 -15.61 26.31 -3.32
N LEU A 311 -15.06 25.82 -4.44
CA LEU A 311 -15.35 24.49 -4.98
C LEU A 311 -15.02 23.38 -3.97
N MET A 312 -13.82 23.44 -3.38
CA MET A 312 -13.39 22.45 -2.39
C MET A 312 -14.24 22.51 -1.11
N GLY A 313 -14.72 23.71 -0.72
CA GLY A 313 -15.63 23.88 0.41
C GLY A 313 -16.97 23.20 0.16
N GLN A 314 -17.63 23.50 -0.96
CA GLN A 314 -18.92 22.92 -1.33
C GLN A 314 -18.86 21.39 -1.44
N ILE A 315 -17.81 20.84 -2.06
CA ILE A 315 -17.65 19.39 -2.18
C ILE A 315 -17.48 18.75 -0.79
N LYS A 316 -16.75 19.37 0.13
CA LYS A 316 -16.61 18.86 1.50
C LYS A 316 -17.93 18.85 2.26
N ASP A 317 -18.74 19.89 2.10
CA ASP A 317 -20.06 19.98 2.72
C ASP A 317 -20.98 18.87 2.19
N ILE A 318 -20.99 18.64 0.87
CA ILE A 318 -21.73 17.53 0.24
C ILE A 318 -21.30 16.18 0.82
N LEU A 319 -19.99 15.93 0.95
CA LEU A 319 -19.48 14.67 1.51
C LEU A 319 -19.79 14.48 3.00
N ALA A 320 -19.93 15.58 3.75
CA ALA A 320 -20.31 15.55 5.16
C ALA A 320 -21.81 15.22 5.34
N GLU A 321 -22.65 15.59 4.38
CA GLU A 321 -24.11 15.42 4.43
C GLU A 321 -24.61 14.14 3.74
N VAL A 322 -23.74 13.28 3.22
CA VAL A 322 -24.13 12.02 2.56
C VAL A 322 -25.05 11.19 3.47
N PRO A 323 -26.30 10.90 3.06
CA PRO A 323 -27.25 10.15 3.87
C PRO A 323 -26.75 8.74 4.19
N SER A 324 -27.02 8.26 5.40
CA SER A 324 -26.79 6.84 5.75
C SER A 324 -27.80 5.95 5.01
N PRO A 325 -27.34 4.98 4.18
CA PRO A 325 -28.25 4.08 3.47
C PRO A 325 -28.97 3.11 4.42
N GLY A 326 -28.33 2.74 5.53
CA GLY A 326 -28.73 1.60 6.33
C GLY A 326 -29.85 1.84 7.35
N LEU A 327 -30.07 3.09 7.77
CA LEU A 327 -30.91 3.36 8.94
C LEU A 327 -32.40 3.01 8.71
N GLN A 328 -32.94 3.29 7.52
CA GLN A 328 -34.38 3.04 7.24
C GLN A 328 -34.67 1.56 6.93
N VAL A 329 -33.76 0.87 6.24
CA VAL A 329 -33.89 -0.57 5.94
C VAL A 329 -33.75 -1.40 7.21
N TYR A 330 -32.77 -1.07 8.07
CA TYR A 330 -32.59 -1.74 9.36
C TYR A 330 -33.81 -1.60 10.29
N LEU A 331 -34.46 -0.43 10.30
CA LEU A 331 -35.64 -0.17 11.13
C LEU A 331 -36.91 -0.88 10.63
N ARG A 332 -37.04 -1.08 9.31
CA ARG A 332 -38.19 -1.77 8.70
C ARG A 332 -38.21 -3.28 8.99
N CYS A 333 -37.05 -3.87 9.26
CA CYS A 333 -36.88 -5.33 9.44
C CYS A 333 -37.06 -5.83 10.87
N GLN A 334 -37.31 -4.95 11.86
CA GLN A 334 -37.66 -5.37 13.23
C GLN A 334 -39.14 -5.79 13.37
N THR A 335 -39.96 -5.64 12.33
CA THR A 335 -41.31 -6.20 12.30
C THR A 335 -41.26 -7.64 11.79
N PRO A 336 -41.82 -8.63 12.52
CA PRO A 336 -41.70 -10.05 12.17
C PRO A 336 -42.29 -10.45 10.80
N GLU A 337 -43.10 -9.59 10.18
CA GLU A 337 -43.74 -9.82 8.87
C GLU A 337 -42.80 -9.70 7.67
N SER A 338 -41.59 -9.13 7.80
CA SER A 338 -40.69 -8.87 6.67
C SER A 338 -39.58 -9.92 6.45
N ARG A 339 -39.59 -11.04 7.18
CA ARG A 339 -38.53 -12.08 7.14
C ARG A 339 -38.76 -13.19 6.12
N THR A 340 -39.84 -13.12 5.34
CA THR A 340 -40.09 -14.06 4.24
C THR A 340 -39.55 -13.51 2.93
N MET A 341 -38.47 -14.12 2.42
CA MET A 341 -37.90 -13.82 1.10
C MET A 341 -38.91 -14.08 -0.03
N PRO A 342 -39.07 -13.17 -1.01
CA PRO A 342 -39.68 -13.48 -2.30
C PRO A 342 -38.60 -14.02 -3.26
N GLY A 343 -38.83 -15.16 -3.92
CA GLY A 343 -38.04 -15.55 -5.10
C GLY A 343 -37.31 -16.90 -5.12
N ARG A 344 -37.63 -17.86 -4.25
CA ARG A 344 -37.39 -19.28 -4.56
C ARG A 344 -38.68 -20.04 -4.27
N ASP A 345 -39.23 -20.67 -5.29
CA ASP A 345 -40.49 -21.40 -5.19
C ASP A 345 -40.42 -22.39 -4.01
N PRO A 346 -41.31 -22.28 -3.01
CA PRO A 346 -41.57 -23.43 -2.14
C PRO A 346 -42.07 -24.59 -3.02
N PRO A 347 -41.87 -25.86 -2.62
CA PRO A 347 -42.44 -26.99 -3.36
C PRO A 347 -43.95 -26.76 -3.56
N PRO A 348 -44.50 -27.11 -4.75
CA PRO A 348 -45.68 -26.46 -5.29
C PRO A 348 -46.96 -26.72 -4.48
N ASP A 349 -47.72 -25.62 -4.35
CA ASP A 349 -49.13 -25.43 -4.02
C ASP A 349 -49.76 -26.12 -2.81
N VAL A 350 -50.29 -25.31 -1.89
CA VAL A 350 -51.67 -25.49 -1.41
C VAL A 350 -52.36 -24.13 -1.22
N LEU A 351 -53.25 -23.81 -2.17
CA LEU A 351 -54.48 -23.05 -1.93
C LEU A 351 -55.27 -23.71 -0.80
N LEU A 352 -55.64 -22.95 0.25
CA LEU A 352 -57.03 -22.78 0.72
C LEU A 352 -57.13 -22.37 2.20
N SER A 353 -57.86 -21.26 2.37
CA SER A 353 -58.85 -21.02 3.43
C SER A 353 -58.34 -20.74 4.85
N SER A 354 -58.31 -19.45 5.19
CA SER A 354 -58.44 -18.93 6.55
C SER A 354 -59.63 -19.55 7.30
N PRO A 355 -59.51 -19.73 8.62
CA PRO A 355 -60.58 -19.42 9.55
C PRO A 355 -60.28 -18.10 10.27
N ALA A 356 -61.32 -17.29 10.41
CA ALA A 356 -61.36 -16.03 11.14
C ALA A 356 -61.09 -16.22 12.67
N PRO A 357 -60.79 -15.14 13.41
CA PRO A 357 -60.07 -15.20 14.68
C PRO A 357 -61.01 -15.50 15.86
N ALA A 358 -60.50 -16.27 16.84
CA ALA A 358 -61.09 -16.34 18.17
C ALA A 358 -60.54 -15.19 19.03
N ALA A 359 -61.44 -14.29 19.42
CA ALA A 359 -61.16 -13.17 20.31
C ALA A 359 -61.05 -13.60 21.79
N SER A 360 -60.45 -12.69 22.57
CA SER A 360 -60.35 -12.61 24.05
C SER A 360 -59.04 -13.20 24.62
N ARG A 361 -58.28 -12.51 25.49
CA ARG A 361 -58.58 -11.38 26.39
C ARG A 361 -57.28 -10.63 26.73
N THR A 362 -57.38 -9.32 26.81
CA THR A 362 -56.36 -8.39 27.28
C THR A 362 -56.16 -8.46 28.80
N SER A 363 -54.90 -8.38 29.24
CA SER A 363 -54.50 -7.70 30.48
C SER A 363 -53.03 -7.25 30.35
N PRO A 364 -52.70 -5.97 30.59
CA PRO A 364 -51.35 -5.43 30.40
C PRO A 364 -50.53 -5.57 31.69
N LEU A 365 -49.33 -6.10 31.58
CA LEU A 365 -48.27 -5.94 32.59
C LEU A 365 -46.98 -5.62 31.83
N GLU A 366 -46.69 -4.32 31.72
CA GLU A 366 -45.34 -3.82 31.48
C GLU A 366 -44.48 -4.18 32.71
N PRO A 367 -43.25 -4.72 32.55
CA PRO A 367 -42.27 -4.69 33.62
C PRO A 367 -41.43 -3.42 33.51
N GLU A 368 -41.50 -2.61 34.56
CA GLU A 368 -40.70 -1.42 34.81
C GLU A 368 -39.19 -1.68 34.64
N VAL A 369 -38.52 -0.76 33.96
CA VAL A 369 -37.06 -0.65 33.88
C VAL A 369 -36.53 -0.21 35.25
N GLY A 370 -35.68 -1.02 35.89
CA GLY A 370 -34.97 -0.58 37.10
C GLY A 370 -34.56 -1.63 38.14
N ILE A 371 -34.39 -2.90 37.80
CA ILE A 371 -33.83 -3.88 38.75
C ILE A 371 -32.30 -3.87 38.64
N GLN A 372 -31.65 -3.26 39.64
CA GLN A 372 -30.20 -3.28 39.79
C GLN A 372 -29.77 -4.70 40.21
N CYS A 373 -28.98 -5.37 39.38
CA CYS A 373 -28.44 -6.70 39.67
C CYS A 373 -27.44 -6.62 40.83
N GLU A 374 -27.78 -7.15 42.01
CA GLU A 374 -26.84 -7.36 43.11
C GLU A 374 -26.00 -8.62 42.80
N GLY A 375 -24.80 -8.42 42.25
CA GLY A 375 -23.96 -9.47 41.66
C GLY A 375 -23.72 -10.74 42.50
N TYR A 376 -23.42 -11.84 41.82
CA TYR A 376 -23.12 -13.16 42.41
C TYR A 376 -21.76 -13.16 43.13
N ASN A 377 -21.77 -12.98 44.46
CA ASN A 377 -20.60 -13.21 45.31
C ASN A 377 -20.81 -14.48 46.16
N VAL A 378 -20.53 -15.66 45.61
CA VAL A 378 -20.35 -16.89 46.40
C VAL A 378 -19.16 -17.68 45.83
N VAL A 379 -18.08 -17.79 46.61
CA VAL A 379 -16.98 -18.73 46.34
C VAL A 379 -17.20 -19.95 47.23
N LEU A 380 -17.46 -21.10 46.64
CA LEU A 380 -17.61 -22.37 47.36
C LEU A 380 -16.24 -23.05 47.57
N ARG A 381 -15.94 -23.50 48.81
CA ARG A 381 -14.77 -24.35 49.15
C ARG A 381 -15.19 -25.81 49.30
N TRP A 382 -14.26 -26.72 48.97
CA TRP A 382 -14.50 -28.14 48.70
C TRP A 382 -13.66 -29.03 49.63
N ASP A 383 -14.27 -29.73 50.62
CA ASP A 383 -13.49 -30.25 51.77
C ASP A 383 -13.60 -31.77 52.09
N THR A 384 -14.25 -32.67 51.32
CA THR A 384 -14.06 -34.16 51.46
C THR A 384 -14.63 -35.02 50.31
N GLY A 385 -13.94 -36.09 49.90
CA GLY A 385 -14.05 -36.73 48.55
C GLY A 385 -15.08 -37.86 48.30
N ILE A 386 -15.60 -37.96 47.06
CA ILE A 386 -16.79 -38.76 46.65
C ILE A 386 -16.51 -39.87 45.62
N ALA A 387 -15.38 -40.58 45.71
CA ALA A 387 -15.23 -41.77 44.87
C ALA A 387 -14.47 -42.84 45.62
N SER A 388 -15.06 -44.03 45.72
CA SER A 388 -14.47 -45.19 46.39
C SER A 388 -13.54 -46.01 45.48
N ARG A 389 -13.56 -45.85 44.13
CA ARG A 389 -12.56 -46.37 43.17
C ARG A 389 -12.50 -45.59 41.83
N GLY A 390 -11.33 -45.53 41.19
CA GLY A 390 -11.08 -44.89 39.88
C GLY A 390 -10.21 -43.61 39.97
N ARG A 391 -9.79 -43.04 38.83
CA ARG A 391 -8.81 -41.91 38.75
C ARG A 391 -9.30 -40.57 39.36
N LEU A 392 -10.51 -40.55 39.93
CA LEU A 392 -11.15 -39.41 40.60
C LEU A 392 -11.49 -39.70 42.08
N THR A 393 -10.96 -40.79 42.65
CA THR A 393 -11.04 -41.08 44.10
C THR A 393 -10.53 -39.91 44.91
N GLY A 394 -11.37 -39.34 45.77
CA GLY A 394 -11.02 -38.23 46.66
C GLY A 394 -11.39 -36.83 46.18
N ALA A 395 -12.06 -36.66 45.04
CA ALA A 395 -12.52 -35.33 44.59
C ALA A 395 -13.67 -34.80 45.48
N PRO A 396 -13.53 -33.63 46.13
CA PRO A 396 -14.51 -33.12 47.10
C PRO A 396 -15.85 -32.65 46.48
N THR A 397 -16.84 -32.25 47.29
CA THR A 397 -17.99 -31.38 46.93
C THR A 397 -18.07 -30.15 47.86
N PRO A 398 -18.77 -29.07 47.46
CA PRO A 398 -18.81 -27.83 48.23
C PRO A 398 -19.79 -27.86 49.41
N ALA A 399 -19.43 -27.20 50.51
CA ALA A 399 -20.30 -26.98 51.68
C ALA A 399 -20.49 -25.48 51.96
N ASP A 400 -21.66 -25.14 52.51
CA ASP A 400 -22.19 -23.78 52.69
C ASP A 400 -21.34 -22.87 53.60
N ALA A 401 -21.27 -21.58 53.23
CA ALA A 401 -20.52 -20.55 53.94
C ALA A 401 -21.33 -19.87 55.07
N PRO A 402 -20.72 -19.54 56.22
CA PRO A 402 -21.26 -18.56 57.17
C PRO A 402 -20.75 -17.13 56.88
N PRO A 403 -21.42 -16.08 57.42
CA PRO A 403 -21.46 -14.76 56.81
C PRO A 403 -20.36 -13.77 57.23
N ALA A 404 -20.25 -12.74 56.39
CA ALA A 404 -19.23 -11.70 56.28
C ALA A 404 -18.90 -10.86 57.53
N LYS A 405 -17.66 -10.34 57.58
CA LYS A 405 -17.29 -9.12 58.33
C LYS A 405 -16.30 -8.20 57.59
N ARG A 406 -16.85 -7.06 57.14
CA ARG A 406 -16.35 -5.66 57.16
C ARG A 406 -14.83 -5.34 57.09
N ARG A 407 -14.51 -4.55 56.04
CA ARG A 407 -13.89 -3.19 56.05
C ARG A 407 -12.49 -3.02 56.70
N ARG A 408 -11.47 -2.61 55.92
CA ARG A 408 -10.89 -1.23 55.93
C ARG A 408 -9.71 -1.02 54.96
N THR A 409 -9.68 0.21 54.47
CA THR A 409 -8.67 1.03 53.76
C THR A 409 -7.24 1.04 54.31
N THR A 410 -6.24 1.25 53.43
CA THR A 410 -5.24 2.37 53.34
C THR A 410 -3.99 1.90 52.55
N LEU A 411 -3.58 2.54 51.44
CA LEU A 411 -2.74 3.74 51.28
C LEU A 411 -1.24 3.57 51.64
N SER A 412 -0.39 3.91 50.65
CA SER A 412 0.89 4.66 50.76
C SER A 412 2.24 3.91 50.59
N SER A 413 2.85 4.18 49.43
CA SER A 413 4.13 4.92 49.22
C SER A 413 5.52 4.32 49.52
N ARG A 414 6.37 4.49 48.49
CA ARG A 414 7.66 5.22 48.43
C ARG A 414 9.00 4.50 48.72
N SER A 415 9.92 4.73 47.75
CA SER A 415 11.36 5.10 47.85
C SER A 415 12.33 4.06 48.44
N SER A 416 13.60 3.94 48.06
CA SER A 416 14.52 4.61 47.11
C SER A 416 15.88 3.89 47.20
N SER A 417 16.75 4.08 46.18
CA SER A 417 18.24 4.25 46.24
C SER A 417 19.09 3.40 47.21
N GLY A 418 20.26 2.86 46.87
CA GLY A 418 21.21 3.10 45.79
C GLY A 418 22.63 2.63 46.23
N GLU A 419 23.55 2.64 45.27
CA GLU A 419 25.04 2.77 45.38
C GLU A 419 25.95 1.55 45.68
N HIS A 420 26.64 1.08 44.61
CA HIS A 420 28.10 1.05 44.28
C HIS A 420 29.18 1.20 45.40
N PRO A 421 30.51 0.84 45.22
CA PRO A 421 31.36 1.22 44.06
C PRO A 421 32.71 0.46 43.73
N SER A 422 33.38 0.93 42.63
CA SER A 422 34.85 1.12 42.40
C SER A 422 35.80 -0.09 42.09
N GLU A 423 36.94 -0.06 41.36
CA GLU A 423 37.78 0.96 40.63
C GLU A 423 38.99 0.30 39.86
N LYS A 424 39.60 1.03 38.89
CA LYS A 424 41.06 1.26 38.58
C LYS A 424 41.84 0.74 37.33
N ASP A 425 42.39 1.73 36.57
CA ASP A 425 43.77 2.01 36.02
C ASP A 425 44.53 1.01 35.07
N SER A 426 45.43 1.33 34.10
CA SER A 426 46.12 2.53 33.53
C SER A 426 47.04 2.16 32.31
N ASP A 427 47.42 3.13 31.45
CA ASP A 427 48.33 3.23 30.22
C ASP A 427 49.86 2.86 30.37
N PRO A 428 50.89 3.12 29.44
CA PRO A 428 51.01 3.56 27.99
C PRO A 428 52.18 2.95 27.07
N LYS A 429 52.21 3.32 25.74
CA LYS A 429 53.24 3.53 24.62
C LYS A 429 54.77 3.14 24.71
N PRO A 430 55.68 3.15 23.65
CA PRO A 430 55.79 3.97 22.39
C PRO A 430 56.53 3.45 21.07
N ALA A 431 56.40 4.22 19.95
CA ALA A 431 57.36 4.71 18.89
C ALA A 431 58.08 3.87 17.76
N ALA A 432 58.23 4.51 16.57
CA ALA A 432 58.80 4.14 15.23
C ALA A 432 60.30 4.60 15.01
N PRO A 433 60.92 4.86 13.80
CA PRO A 433 60.69 4.65 12.32
C PRO A 433 62.03 4.25 11.55
N PRO A 434 62.47 4.74 10.32
CA PRO A 434 61.87 5.22 9.04
C PRO A 434 62.56 4.70 7.70
N GLY A 435 62.07 5.13 6.50
CA GLY A 435 62.96 5.35 5.32
C GLY A 435 62.37 5.47 3.87
N ARG A 436 62.33 6.71 3.32
CA ARG A 436 62.66 7.25 1.94
C ARG A 436 62.14 6.58 0.64
N GLU A 437 61.97 7.23 -0.54
CA GLU A 437 61.85 8.61 -1.10
C GLU A 437 61.84 8.51 -2.67
N LYS A 438 61.30 9.52 -3.39
CA LYS A 438 61.45 9.89 -4.85
C LYS A 438 60.45 9.28 -5.87
N GLY A 439 59.89 9.98 -6.87
CA GLY A 439 59.97 11.37 -7.35
C GLY A 439 59.92 11.48 -8.90
N ARG A 440 59.18 12.50 -9.42
CA ARG A 440 59.18 13.12 -10.79
C ARG A 440 58.55 12.36 -11.98
N SER A 441 58.01 12.96 -13.05
CA SER A 441 57.47 14.29 -13.46
C SER A 441 57.17 14.26 -14.98
N ARG A 442 56.23 15.11 -15.47
CA ARG A 442 56.20 15.82 -16.79
C ARG A 442 55.83 15.02 -18.06
N GLU A 443 55.22 15.55 -19.13
CA GLU A 443 54.51 16.79 -19.54
C GLU A 443 54.06 16.58 -21.03
N LEU A 444 53.19 17.47 -21.56
CA LEU A 444 53.01 17.88 -22.99
C LEU A 444 51.90 17.26 -23.89
N PHE A 445 50.88 18.09 -24.14
CA PHE A 445 50.08 18.29 -25.38
C PHE A 445 50.99 18.68 -26.59
N PRO A 446 50.55 18.87 -27.88
CA PRO A 446 49.20 19.26 -28.38
C PRO A 446 48.76 18.74 -29.80
N ARG A 447 47.52 19.03 -30.24
CA ARG A 447 47.19 19.84 -31.46
C ARG A 447 45.72 19.74 -31.94
N GLN A 448 45.18 20.90 -32.30
CA GLN A 448 43.92 21.22 -33.02
C GLN A 448 43.94 20.70 -34.47
N ILE A 449 42.83 20.61 -35.23
CA ILE A 449 42.12 21.60 -36.10
C ILE A 449 41.08 20.75 -36.95
N PRO A 450 40.08 21.25 -37.74
CA PRO A 450 38.81 21.99 -37.50
C PRO A 450 37.51 21.32 -38.09
N LEU A 451 36.36 21.97 -37.81
CA LEU A 451 35.06 22.06 -38.52
C LEU A 451 34.75 21.21 -39.78
N ALA A 452 33.54 20.62 -39.83
CA ALA A 452 32.48 20.96 -40.82
C ALA A 452 31.18 20.14 -40.63
N LEU A 453 30.05 20.83 -40.52
CA LEU A 453 28.68 20.29 -40.74
C LEU A 453 28.38 20.20 -42.24
N PRO A 454 27.60 19.19 -42.67
CA PRO A 454 26.56 19.42 -43.67
C PRO A 454 25.17 18.88 -43.21
N PRO A 455 24.09 19.25 -43.93
CA PRO A 455 22.80 19.60 -43.33
C PRO A 455 21.74 18.48 -43.32
N ASN A 456 20.71 18.68 -42.49
CA ASN A 456 19.45 17.94 -42.45
C ASN A 456 18.77 17.84 -43.82
N PRO A 457 18.14 16.68 -44.14
CA PRO A 457 16.99 16.64 -45.01
C PRO A 457 15.68 16.48 -44.21
N GLU A 458 14.69 17.31 -44.55
CA GLU A 458 13.29 17.20 -44.14
C GLU A 458 12.61 15.92 -44.63
N PRO A 459 11.48 15.51 -44.01
CA PRO A 459 10.95 14.15 -44.10
C PRO A 459 10.05 13.98 -45.33
N SER A 460 10.15 12.82 -45.99
CA SER A 460 9.17 12.35 -46.98
C SER A 460 8.44 11.11 -46.45
N PRO A 461 7.12 10.98 -46.67
CA PRO A 461 6.29 9.96 -46.03
C PRO A 461 6.39 8.65 -46.81
N GLN A 462 6.79 7.57 -46.14
CA GLN A 462 6.65 6.22 -46.68
C GLN A 462 5.96 5.33 -45.66
N HIS A 463 4.70 5.00 -45.97
CA HIS A 463 3.99 3.87 -45.41
C HIS A 463 4.88 2.62 -45.51
N SER A 464 5.23 2.05 -44.36
CA SER A 464 5.67 0.68 -44.24
C SER A 464 4.91 0.05 -43.07
N GLU A 465 4.26 -1.07 -43.36
CA GLU A 465 3.52 -1.89 -42.42
C GLU A 465 4.37 -2.26 -41.20
N PRO A 466 3.76 -2.45 -40.01
CA PRO A 466 4.51 -2.69 -38.79
C PRO A 466 5.18 -4.06 -38.86
N SER A 467 6.50 -4.05 -38.93
CA SER A 467 7.33 -5.22 -38.65
C SER A 467 7.18 -5.55 -37.17
N GLN A 468 6.52 -6.68 -36.89
CA GLN A 468 6.55 -7.36 -35.61
C GLN A 468 8.00 -7.73 -35.27
N ALA A 469 8.63 -6.93 -34.41
CA ALA A 469 9.75 -7.34 -33.56
C ALA A 469 9.97 -6.25 -32.49
N GLY A 470 8.97 -6.06 -31.62
CA GLY A 470 9.18 -5.40 -30.35
C GLY A 470 9.96 -6.36 -29.44
N SER A 471 11.12 -5.92 -28.97
CA SER A 471 11.87 -6.58 -27.90
C SER A 471 10.95 -6.92 -26.72
N PRO A 472 10.94 -8.16 -26.19
CA PRO A 472 10.12 -8.49 -25.04
C PRO A 472 10.60 -7.69 -23.83
N TRP A 473 9.69 -6.94 -23.22
CA TRP A 473 9.95 -6.41 -21.88
C TRP A 473 10.14 -7.58 -20.92
N PRO A 474 11.04 -7.49 -19.93
CA PRO A 474 11.36 -8.64 -19.08
C PRO A 474 10.41 -8.79 -17.86
N GLY A 475 9.20 -8.23 -17.95
CA GLY A 475 8.04 -8.67 -17.17
C GLY A 475 7.34 -9.79 -17.93
N GLN A 476 6.94 -10.87 -17.27
CA GLN A 476 6.41 -12.06 -17.95
C GLN A 476 5.05 -11.79 -18.64
N THR A 477 4.45 -10.62 -18.40
CA THR A 477 3.19 -10.16 -19.00
C THR A 477 3.23 -8.66 -19.30
N GLU A 478 2.37 -8.20 -20.22
CA GLU A 478 2.18 -6.78 -20.54
C GLU A 478 1.55 -6.00 -19.36
N GLU A 479 0.83 -6.72 -18.49
CA GLU A 479 0.33 -6.23 -17.21
C GLU A 479 1.47 -5.81 -16.28
N ASP A 480 2.54 -6.61 -16.15
CA ASP A 480 3.69 -6.27 -15.30
C ASP A 480 4.39 -4.97 -15.73
N ARG A 481 4.48 -4.72 -17.05
CA ARG A 481 5.04 -3.48 -17.59
C ARG A 481 4.17 -2.27 -17.26
N HIS A 482 2.87 -2.38 -17.51
CA HIS A 482 1.92 -1.33 -17.22
C HIS A 482 1.88 -1.02 -15.71
N LEU A 483 2.00 -2.04 -14.86
CA LEU A 483 2.09 -1.90 -13.40
C LEU A 483 3.38 -1.19 -12.96
N TYR A 484 4.53 -1.47 -13.59
CA TYR A 484 5.78 -0.75 -13.32
C TYR A 484 5.72 0.73 -13.76
N GLU A 485 5.15 1.01 -14.93
CA GLU A 485 4.96 2.37 -15.45
C GLU A 485 4.01 3.17 -14.53
N GLN A 486 2.91 2.57 -14.09
CA GLN A 486 1.97 3.19 -13.15
C GLN A 486 2.57 3.47 -11.79
N SER A 487 3.33 2.52 -11.23
CA SER A 487 3.96 2.70 -9.91
C SER A 487 5.08 3.74 -9.93
N THR A 488 5.85 3.81 -11.02
CA THR A 488 6.82 4.89 -11.28
C THR A 488 6.10 6.24 -11.39
N HIS A 489 5.00 6.30 -12.13
CA HIS A 489 4.17 7.51 -12.27
C HIS A 489 3.57 7.95 -10.92
N LEU A 490 3.07 7.03 -10.10
CA LEU A 490 2.53 7.32 -8.76
C LEU A 490 3.61 7.88 -7.82
N TYR A 491 4.83 7.33 -7.88
CA TYR A 491 5.97 7.83 -7.12
C TYR A 491 6.37 9.25 -7.56
N VAL A 492 6.52 9.48 -8.87
CA VAL A 492 6.87 10.81 -9.42
C VAL A 492 5.78 11.85 -9.12
N SER A 493 4.52 11.43 -9.04
CA SER A 493 3.37 12.32 -8.76
C SER A 493 3.29 12.77 -7.30
N SER A 494 3.74 11.96 -6.33
CA SER A 494 3.76 12.31 -4.90
C SER A 494 4.96 11.68 -4.15
N PRO A 495 6.18 12.22 -4.31
CA PRO A 495 7.40 11.64 -3.70
C PRO A 495 7.45 11.73 -2.18
N ALA A 496 6.73 12.70 -1.59
CA ALA A 496 6.72 12.97 -0.16
C ALA A 496 5.80 12.04 0.63
N ASN A 497 4.75 11.54 -0.03
CA ASN A 497 3.75 10.66 0.58
C ASN A 497 3.19 9.76 -0.54
N PRO A 498 3.89 8.66 -0.86
CA PRO A 498 3.44 7.73 -1.89
C PRO A 498 2.07 7.16 -1.49
N SER A 499 1.17 6.97 -2.46
CA SER A 499 -0.17 6.42 -2.19
C SER A 499 -0.10 4.99 -1.64
N SER A 500 -1.16 4.52 -0.98
CA SER A 500 -1.28 3.12 -0.55
C SER A 500 -1.04 2.12 -1.69
N LEU A 501 -1.47 2.49 -2.89
CA LEU A 501 -1.22 1.78 -4.15
C LEU A 501 0.28 1.56 -4.41
N PHE A 502 1.14 2.55 -4.18
CA PHE A 502 2.59 2.38 -4.34
C PHE A 502 3.13 1.30 -3.39
N GLU A 503 2.69 1.27 -2.13
CA GLU A 503 3.17 0.28 -1.16
C GLU A 503 2.69 -1.13 -1.53
N GLU A 504 1.43 -1.27 -1.99
CA GLU A 504 0.90 -2.53 -2.52
C GLU A 504 1.72 -3.03 -3.72
N TYR A 505 2.05 -2.14 -4.67
CA TYR A 505 2.87 -2.48 -5.84
C TYR A 505 4.29 -2.87 -5.46
N TYR A 506 4.91 -2.15 -4.53
CA TYR A 506 6.22 -2.51 -3.99
C TYR A 506 6.19 -3.91 -3.36
N LEU A 507 5.18 -4.22 -2.53
CA LEU A 507 5.05 -5.51 -1.88
C LEU A 507 4.83 -6.65 -2.88
N ARG A 508 4.01 -6.41 -3.92
CA ARG A 508 3.77 -7.39 -4.99
C ARG A 508 5.04 -7.64 -5.81
N GLY A 509 5.76 -6.58 -6.17
CA GLY A 509 7.04 -6.69 -6.86
C GLY A 509 8.13 -7.37 -6.04
N LEU A 510 8.17 -7.12 -4.72
CA LEU A 510 9.07 -7.80 -3.79
C LEU A 510 8.71 -9.29 -3.62
N HIS A 511 7.41 -9.64 -3.66
CA HIS A 511 6.97 -11.04 -3.66
C HIS A 511 7.41 -11.78 -4.92
N LEU A 512 7.26 -11.17 -6.10
CA LEU A 512 7.76 -11.72 -7.36
C LEU A 512 9.29 -11.94 -7.32
N PHE A 513 10.03 -10.95 -6.82
CA PHE A 513 11.48 -11.04 -6.64
C PHE A 513 11.87 -12.21 -5.71
N ARG A 514 11.18 -12.37 -4.57
CA ARG A 514 11.41 -13.49 -3.64
C ARG A 514 11.10 -14.85 -4.26
N LYS A 515 9.99 -14.96 -5.01
CA LYS A 515 9.61 -16.20 -5.71
C LYS A 515 10.68 -16.59 -6.75
N GLN A 516 11.25 -15.61 -7.45
CA GLN A 516 12.34 -15.86 -8.40
C GLN A 516 13.63 -16.29 -7.70
N LEU A 517 13.95 -15.72 -6.52
CA LEU A 517 15.04 -16.19 -5.67
C LEU A 517 14.87 -17.67 -5.27
N GLU A 518 13.64 -18.08 -4.93
CA GLU A 518 13.32 -19.47 -4.55
C GLU A 518 13.42 -20.45 -5.73
N SER A 519 13.12 -19.99 -6.95
CA SER A 519 13.13 -20.81 -8.18
C SER A 519 14.37 -20.60 -9.06
N TYR A 520 15.45 -20.02 -8.52
CA TYR A 520 16.63 -19.65 -9.31
C TYR A 520 17.34 -20.88 -9.88
N ASP A 521 17.34 -21.02 -11.20
CA ASP A 521 17.94 -22.12 -11.96
C ASP A 521 19.24 -21.73 -12.68
N GLY A 522 19.73 -20.51 -12.46
CA GLY A 522 20.88 -19.92 -13.16
C GLY A 522 20.51 -19.04 -14.35
N THR A 523 19.24 -18.97 -14.75
CA THR A 523 18.76 -18.01 -15.76
C THR A 523 18.38 -16.67 -15.11
N VAL A 524 18.92 -15.58 -15.65
CA VAL A 524 18.74 -14.24 -15.09
C VAL A 524 17.58 -13.55 -15.81
N ASN A 525 16.44 -13.40 -15.14
CA ASN A 525 15.35 -12.56 -15.64
C ASN A 525 15.58 -11.11 -15.19
N VAL A 526 15.89 -10.24 -16.16
CA VAL A 526 16.36 -8.86 -15.98
C VAL A 526 15.23 -7.89 -15.56
N GLY A 527 13.95 -8.25 -15.73
CA GLY A 527 12.84 -7.29 -15.57
C GLY A 527 12.21 -7.23 -14.19
N VAL A 528 12.65 -8.05 -13.26
CA VAL A 528 12.16 -8.06 -11.86
C VAL A 528 13.00 -7.15 -10.94
N ILE A 529 14.14 -6.66 -11.45
CA ILE A 529 15.08 -5.75 -10.76
C ILE A 529 14.45 -4.44 -10.29
N PRO A 530 13.58 -3.76 -11.05
CA PRO A 530 13.16 -2.41 -10.69
C PRO A 530 12.32 -2.34 -9.40
N ASN A 531 11.67 -3.44 -9.03
CA ASN A 531 10.61 -3.43 -8.01
C ASN A 531 11.12 -3.23 -6.57
N PRO A 532 12.17 -3.92 -6.09
CA PRO A 532 12.77 -3.62 -4.78
C PRO A 532 13.41 -2.24 -4.71
N LEU A 533 13.79 -1.67 -5.86
CA LEU A 533 14.51 -0.40 -5.98
C LEU A 533 13.58 0.82 -5.95
N MET A 534 12.26 0.63 -5.98
CA MET A 534 11.29 1.73 -5.87
C MET A 534 11.34 2.45 -4.50
N LYS A 535 11.87 1.79 -3.45
CA LYS A 535 12.10 2.42 -2.13
C LYS A 535 13.39 3.23 -2.01
N LEU A 536 14.20 3.32 -3.07
CA LEU A 536 15.49 4.05 -3.09
C LEU A 536 15.37 5.50 -2.59
N PHE A 537 14.21 6.12 -2.81
CA PHE A 537 13.96 7.52 -2.49
C PHE A 537 13.05 7.75 -1.28
N GLN A 538 12.66 6.68 -0.57
CA GLN A 538 11.73 6.73 0.56
C GLN A 538 12.42 6.70 1.92
N SER A 539 13.75 6.83 1.95
CA SER A 539 14.57 6.77 3.17
C SER A 539 14.39 5.47 3.96
N ALA A 540 13.90 4.39 3.33
CA ALA A 540 13.80 3.07 3.96
C ALA A 540 15.11 2.29 3.74
N PRO A 541 15.54 1.42 4.66
CA PRO A 541 16.69 0.55 4.42
C PRO A 541 16.44 -0.39 3.22
N TRP A 542 17.34 -0.37 2.23
CA TRP A 542 17.18 -1.14 0.98
C TRP A 542 18.46 -1.84 0.51
N SER A 543 19.63 -1.49 1.05
CA SER A 543 20.93 -2.01 0.62
C SER A 543 21.08 -3.53 0.82
N VAL A 544 20.32 -4.14 1.73
CA VAL A 544 20.20 -5.60 1.89
C VAL A 544 19.69 -6.29 0.61
N HIS A 545 18.88 -5.59 -0.18
CA HIS A 545 18.41 -6.12 -1.46
C HIS A 545 19.53 -6.18 -2.51
N LEU A 546 20.57 -5.34 -2.42
CA LEU A 546 21.74 -5.44 -3.31
C LEU A 546 22.45 -6.79 -3.13
N GLU A 547 22.65 -7.24 -1.89
CA GLU A 547 23.26 -8.55 -1.59
C GLU A 547 22.45 -9.70 -2.19
N LEU A 548 21.13 -9.68 -2.01
CA LEU A 548 20.23 -10.67 -2.60
C LEU A 548 20.29 -10.65 -4.13
N MET A 549 20.29 -9.46 -4.75
CA MET A 549 20.44 -9.33 -6.19
C MET A 549 21.81 -9.86 -6.66
N THR A 550 22.91 -9.62 -5.96
CA THR A 550 24.20 -10.21 -6.36
C THR A 550 24.16 -11.74 -6.41
N THR A 551 23.32 -12.38 -5.60
CA THR A 551 23.12 -13.84 -5.67
C THR A 551 22.35 -14.22 -6.94
N VAL A 552 21.26 -13.51 -7.27
CA VAL A 552 20.45 -13.73 -8.48
C VAL A 552 21.27 -13.52 -9.77
N TYR A 553 22.11 -12.50 -9.80
CA TYR A 553 22.95 -12.18 -10.95
C TYR A 553 24.26 -13.00 -10.99
N GLY A 554 24.47 -13.92 -10.03
CA GLY A 554 25.71 -14.70 -9.94
C GLY A 554 26.96 -13.83 -9.72
N LEU A 555 26.79 -12.63 -9.16
CA LEU A 555 27.85 -11.64 -8.92
C LEU A 555 28.58 -11.88 -7.60
N GLY A 556 28.54 -13.09 -7.02
CA GLY A 556 29.21 -13.39 -5.76
C GLY A 556 30.74 -13.47 -5.87
N GLY A 557 31.29 -13.58 -7.09
CA GLY A 557 32.71 -13.80 -7.34
C GLY A 557 33.33 -12.85 -8.38
N SER A 558 34.38 -13.32 -9.05
CA SER A 558 34.97 -12.64 -10.20
C SER A 558 34.01 -12.67 -11.38
N LEU A 559 33.85 -11.53 -12.06
CA LEU A 559 33.02 -11.42 -13.26
C LEU A 559 33.78 -11.74 -14.55
N HIS A 560 35.07 -12.08 -14.44
CA HIS A 560 35.89 -12.42 -15.60
C HIS A 560 35.35 -13.66 -16.31
N GLY A 561 34.97 -13.51 -17.59
CA GLY A 561 34.37 -14.59 -18.38
C GLY A 561 32.94 -14.97 -17.98
N SER A 562 32.25 -14.15 -17.17
CA SER A 562 30.85 -14.41 -16.80
C SER A 562 29.92 -14.25 -18.01
N ALA A 563 29.06 -15.23 -18.25
CA ALA A 563 28.08 -15.24 -19.34
C ALA A 563 27.07 -14.09 -19.24
N ILE A 564 26.90 -13.49 -18.06
CA ILE A 564 25.98 -12.37 -17.86
C ILE A 564 26.43 -11.10 -18.59
N LEU A 565 27.74 -10.94 -18.79
CA LEU A 565 28.31 -9.81 -19.52
C LEU A 565 28.15 -9.98 -21.04
N ASP A 566 27.79 -11.18 -21.52
CA ASP A 566 27.45 -11.44 -22.91
C ASP A 566 25.98 -11.13 -23.22
N ASN A 567 25.16 -10.86 -22.18
CA ASN A 567 23.77 -10.48 -22.34
C ASN A 567 23.64 -8.94 -22.44
N PRO A 568 23.30 -8.38 -23.60
CA PRO A 568 23.16 -6.92 -23.77
C PRO A 568 22.07 -6.32 -22.87
N ASP A 569 21.03 -7.09 -22.54
CA ASP A 569 19.93 -6.63 -21.68
C ASP A 569 20.39 -6.48 -20.21
N ALA A 570 21.45 -7.18 -19.81
CA ALA A 570 21.98 -7.13 -18.45
C ALA A 570 22.91 -5.93 -18.18
N CYS A 571 23.41 -5.25 -19.23
CA CYS A 571 24.38 -4.16 -19.08
C CYS A 571 23.83 -3.00 -18.23
N PHE A 572 22.64 -2.49 -18.56
CA PHE A 572 22.04 -1.35 -17.85
C PHE A 572 21.80 -1.66 -16.36
N PRO A 573 21.17 -2.80 -15.99
CA PRO A 573 20.94 -3.07 -14.58
C PRO A 573 22.19 -3.40 -13.78
N LEU A 574 23.21 -4.00 -14.40
CA LEU A 574 24.49 -4.23 -13.74
C LEU A 574 25.20 -2.91 -13.44
N GLU A 575 25.20 -1.94 -14.37
CA GLU A 575 25.74 -0.60 -14.12
C GLU A 575 24.93 0.15 -13.06
N LEU A 576 23.59 0.08 -13.10
CA LEU A 576 22.73 0.68 -12.07
C LEU A 576 23.04 0.10 -10.68
N MET A 577 23.08 -1.23 -10.55
CA MET A 577 23.45 -1.88 -9.28
C MET A 577 24.85 -1.47 -8.82
N ALA A 578 25.79 -1.27 -9.75
CA ALA A 578 27.14 -0.84 -9.44
C ALA A 578 27.21 0.60 -8.92
N VAL A 579 26.42 1.53 -9.49
CA VAL A 579 26.25 2.89 -8.97
C VAL A 579 25.58 2.89 -7.60
N MET A 580 24.52 2.09 -7.42
CA MET A 580 23.83 1.95 -6.14
C MET A 580 24.73 1.39 -5.04
N ASP A 581 25.69 0.53 -5.42
CA ASP A 581 26.67 -0.03 -4.51
C ASP A 581 27.89 0.89 -4.26
N MET A 582 27.96 2.03 -4.95
CA MET A 582 29.12 2.93 -4.91
C MET A 582 29.37 3.47 -3.48
N PRO A 583 30.63 3.48 -2.99
CA PRO A 583 30.94 4.04 -1.68
C PRO A 583 30.53 5.51 -1.58
N THR A 584 30.00 5.93 -0.42
CA THR A 584 29.56 7.30 -0.10
C THR A 584 28.34 7.85 -0.86
N PHE A 585 27.93 7.20 -1.95
CA PHE A 585 26.74 7.56 -2.72
C PHE A 585 25.44 7.25 -1.98
N VAL A 586 25.51 6.37 -0.99
CA VAL A 586 24.42 6.05 -0.06
C VAL A 586 24.85 6.42 1.36
N ARG A 587 24.02 7.20 2.06
CA ARG A 587 24.23 7.52 3.47
C ARG A 587 23.42 6.62 4.39
N GLY A 588 24.01 6.26 5.52
CA GLY A 588 23.35 5.44 6.53
C GLY A 588 23.25 3.95 6.20
N ARG A 589 24.04 3.50 5.21
CA ARG A 589 24.02 2.11 4.73
C ARG A 589 24.26 1.11 5.88
N SER A 590 23.41 0.10 5.93
CA SER A 590 23.46 -1.00 6.92
C SER A 590 24.36 -2.16 6.50
N THR A 591 24.59 -2.32 5.19
CA THR A 591 25.43 -3.36 4.58
C THR A 591 26.79 -2.80 4.15
N MET A 592 27.77 -3.70 3.96
CA MET A 592 29.05 -3.31 3.36
C MET A 592 28.89 -3.10 1.85
N THR A 593 29.72 -2.25 1.26
CA THR A 593 29.81 -2.12 -0.20
C THR A 593 30.37 -3.41 -0.80
N LEU A 594 29.74 -3.90 -1.86
CA LEU A 594 30.07 -5.17 -2.51
C LEU A 594 31.14 -5.00 -3.62
N GLY A 595 31.55 -3.76 -3.91
CA GLY A 595 32.55 -3.45 -4.93
C GLY A 595 32.11 -3.87 -6.33
N ILE A 596 30.80 -3.77 -6.63
CA ILE A 596 30.25 -4.24 -7.92
C ILE A 596 30.88 -3.45 -9.08
N TRP A 597 31.01 -2.12 -8.95
CA TRP A 597 31.61 -1.26 -9.99
C TRP A 597 33.01 -1.71 -10.37
N HIS A 598 33.91 -1.83 -9.38
CA HIS A 598 35.29 -2.26 -9.61
C HIS A 598 35.36 -3.62 -10.32
N ARG A 599 34.54 -4.58 -9.90
CA ARG A 599 34.49 -5.93 -10.50
C ARG A 599 33.95 -5.92 -11.92
N LEU A 600 32.95 -5.09 -12.20
CA LEU A 600 32.38 -4.90 -13.53
C LEU A 600 33.42 -4.29 -14.49
N ARG A 601 34.09 -3.22 -14.07
CA ARG A 601 35.11 -2.52 -14.87
C ARG A 601 36.32 -3.40 -15.16
N GLN A 602 36.80 -4.14 -14.16
CA GLN A 602 37.88 -5.10 -14.34
C GLN A 602 37.52 -6.19 -15.37
N ALA A 603 36.27 -6.66 -15.36
CA ALA A 603 35.81 -7.65 -16.33
C ALA A 603 35.68 -7.09 -17.75
N GLN A 604 35.21 -5.84 -17.91
CA GLN A 604 35.16 -5.14 -19.20
C GLN A 604 36.56 -4.94 -19.80
N GLU A 605 37.52 -4.43 -19.01
CA GLU A 605 38.91 -4.23 -19.44
C GLU A 605 39.57 -5.51 -19.96
N SER A 606 39.29 -6.63 -19.30
CA SER A 606 39.86 -7.93 -19.63
C SER A 606 39.35 -8.52 -20.96
N ARG A 607 38.21 -8.04 -21.46
CA ARG A 607 37.57 -8.51 -22.71
C ARG A 607 38.08 -7.78 -23.96
N HIS A 608 39.12 -6.94 -23.85
CA HIS A 608 39.69 -6.15 -24.94
C HIS A 608 38.73 -5.15 -25.63
N GLU A 609 37.50 -5.02 -25.13
CA GLU A 609 36.76 -3.77 -25.21
C GLU A 609 37.55 -2.78 -24.35
N LYS A 610 38.19 -1.76 -24.95
CA LYS A 610 38.72 -0.64 -24.15
C LYS A 610 37.61 -0.24 -23.20
N ALA A 611 37.86 -0.27 -21.89
CA ALA A 611 36.89 0.18 -20.88
C ALA A 611 36.22 1.43 -21.42
N GLU A 612 34.95 1.31 -21.78
CA GLU A 612 34.32 2.32 -22.62
C GLU A 612 34.41 3.65 -21.85
N GLY A 613 35.23 4.57 -22.37
CA GLY A 613 35.13 5.96 -21.98
C GLY A 613 33.73 6.41 -22.37
N GLY A 614 33.13 7.27 -21.55
CA GLY A 614 31.77 7.70 -21.78
C GLY A 614 31.02 8.01 -20.50
N ILE A 615 29.75 8.33 -20.70
CA ILE A 615 28.85 8.83 -19.66
C ILE A 615 27.95 7.67 -19.21
N GLU A 616 27.90 7.41 -17.92
CA GLU A 616 26.95 6.49 -17.30
C GLU A 616 25.55 7.13 -17.34
N VAL A 617 24.53 6.35 -17.69
CA VAL A 617 23.22 6.86 -18.14
C VAL A 617 22.40 7.44 -17.00
N ILE A 618 22.42 6.83 -15.81
CA ILE A 618 21.58 7.20 -14.66
C ILE A 618 22.06 8.52 -14.03
N THR A 619 23.35 8.55 -13.67
CA THR A 619 23.96 9.66 -12.93
C THR A 619 24.42 10.79 -13.86
N SER A 620 24.50 10.51 -15.16
CA SER A 620 25.13 11.37 -16.16
C SER A 620 26.62 11.66 -15.86
N LEU A 621 27.29 10.83 -15.06
CA LEU A 621 28.69 10.99 -14.69
C LEU A 621 29.60 10.19 -15.64
N PRO A 622 30.83 10.67 -15.88
CA PRO A 622 31.83 9.91 -16.60
C PRO A 622 32.18 8.61 -15.87
N ARG A 623 32.24 7.50 -16.60
CA ARG A 623 32.73 6.23 -16.05
C ARG A 623 34.15 6.37 -15.47
N SER A 624 34.99 7.18 -16.10
CA SER A 624 36.34 7.49 -15.62
C SER A 624 36.36 8.24 -14.27
N LEU A 625 35.33 9.03 -13.97
CA LEU A 625 35.16 9.67 -12.66
C LEU A 625 34.62 8.67 -11.64
N LEU A 626 33.64 7.85 -12.02
CA LEU A 626 33.06 6.79 -11.18
C LEU A 626 34.11 5.72 -10.80
N ASP A 627 35.06 5.43 -11.68
CA ASP A 627 36.21 4.56 -11.40
C ASP A 627 36.99 5.06 -10.17
N ILE A 628 37.17 6.37 -10.04
CA ILE A 628 37.84 6.97 -8.87
C ILE A 628 36.94 6.92 -7.62
N PHE A 629 35.63 7.17 -7.77
CA PHE A 629 34.67 7.05 -6.66
C PHE A 629 34.58 5.64 -6.08
N SER A 630 34.76 4.62 -6.92
CA SER A 630 34.74 3.21 -6.49
C SER A 630 35.84 2.87 -5.48
N SER A 631 36.91 3.68 -5.47
CA SER A 631 38.06 3.58 -4.56
C SER A 631 38.20 4.81 -3.66
N ILE A 632 37.11 5.56 -3.39
CA ILE A 632 37.18 6.83 -2.64
C ILE A 632 37.81 6.71 -1.24
N GLN A 633 37.75 5.52 -0.64
CA GLN A 633 38.33 5.22 0.67
C GLN A 633 39.86 5.16 0.64
N ASP A 634 40.46 4.91 -0.54
CA ASP A 634 41.91 4.79 -0.69
C ASP A 634 42.61 6.14 -0.51
N GLU A 635 43.86 6.13 -0.05
CA GLU A 635 44.63 7.36 0.18
C GLU A 635 44.89 8.16 -1.11
N SER A 636 45.04 7.48 -2.24
CA SER A 636 45.29 8.09 -3.55
C SER A 636 44.06 8.69 -4.22
N SER A 637 42.85 8.48 -3.67
CA SER A 637 41.61 8.87 -4.33
C SER A 637 41.48 10.38 -4.49
N GLU A 638 41.95 11.16 -3.52
CA GLU A 638 41.93 12.62 -3.63
C GLU A 638 42.89 13.13 -4.70
N ASP A 639 44.11 12.62 -4.77
CA ASP A 639 45.06 13.00 -5.82
C ASP A 639 44.53 12.59 -7.19
N ALA A 640 43.88 11.43 -7.31
CA ALA A 640 43.21 10.99 -8.53
C ALA A 640 42.06 11.93 -8.93
N LEU A 641 41.18 12.32 -8.01
CA LEU A 641 40.10 13.30 -8.28
C LEU A 641 40.67 14.66 -8.68
N LEU A 642 41.71 15.14 -7.99
CA LEU A 642 42.34 16.42 -8.28
C LEU A 642 43.12 16.41 -9.60
N SER A 643 43.61 15.26 -10.06
CA SER A 643 44.32 15.10 -11.33
C SER A 643 43.44 14.60 -12.48
N TRP A 644 42.15 14.30 -12.21
CA TRP A 644 41.22 13.83 -13.22
C TRP A 644 41.15 14.82 -14.40
N PRO A 645 41.36 14.35 -15.65
CA PRO A 645 41.52 15.23 -16.81
C PRO A 645 40.21 15.84 -17.31
N GLY A 646 39.05 15.29 -16.91
CA GLY A 646 37.75 15.62 -17.47
C GLY A 646 37.37 14.75 -18.67
N GLU A 647 36.13 14.91 -19.14
CA GLU A 647 35.61 14.36 -20.39
C GLU A 647 34.98 15.47 -21.23
N LEU A 648 34.68 15.18 -22.50
CA LEU A 648 33.88 16.07 -23.35
C LEU A 648 32.39 15.89 -23.06
N GLY A 649 31.68 16.98 -22.82
CA GLY A 649 30.23 17.01 -22.63
C GLY A 649 29.63 18.40 -22.81
N GLU A 650 28.32 18.50 -22.62
CA GLU A 650 27.60 19.77 -22.65
C GLU A 650 27.91 20.63 -21.42
N ILE A 651 27.72 21.95 -21.52
CA ILE A 651 28.06 22.90 -20.44
C ILE A 651 27.46 22.49 -19.07
N PRO A 652 26.17 22.12 -18.96
CA PRO A 652 25.61 21.67 -17.67
C PRO A 652 26.29 20.40 -17.14
N GLN A 653 26.63 19.45 -18.03
CA GLN A 653 27.29 18.20 -17.62
C GLN A 653 28.69 18.49 -17.07
N ILE A 654 29.47 19.35 -17.73
CA ILE A 654 30.80 19.73 -17.27
C ILE A 654 30.74 20.33 -15.85
N HIS A 655 29.78 21.23 -15.59
CA HIS A 655 29.61 21.80 -14.25
C HIS A 655 29.21 20.75 -13.21
N LEU A 656 28.33 19.80 -13.57
CA LEU A 656 27.98 18.68 -12.70
C LEU A 656 29.22 17.84 -12.37
N TRP A 657 30.04 17.50 -13.37
CA TRP A 657 31.22 16.65 -13.18
C TRP A 657 32.27 17.32 -12.30
N GLU A 658 32.51 18.61 -12.49
CA GLU A 658 33.39 19.39 -11.62
C GLU A 658 32.83 19.49 -10.19
N ALA A 659 31.51 19.63 -10.02
CA ALA A 659 30.88 19.58 -8.70
C ALA A 659 31.11 18.21 -8.02
N TYR A 660 30.90 17.09 -8.72
CA TYR A 660 31.19 15.76 -8.19
C TYR A 660 32.67 15.59 -7.86
N ARG A 661 33.57 16.01 -8.75
CA ARG A 661 35.01 15.93 -8.53
C ARG A 661 35.44 16.60 -7.22
N PHE A 662 35.02 17.84 -6.98
CA PHE A 662 35.38 18.56 -5.75
C PHE A 662 34.65 17.99 -4.52
N ALA A 663 33.39 17.55 -4.67
CA ALA A 663 32.64 16.89 -3.61
C ALA A 663 33.28 15.58 -3.16
N GLY A 664 33.75 14.76 -4.11
CA GLY A 664 34.48 13.53 -3.84
C GLY A 664 35.80 13.79 -3.11
N ALA A 665 36.54 14.84 -3.51
CA ALA A 665 37.81 15.19 -2.86
C ALA A 665 37.59 15.61 -1.39
N LEU A 666 36.55 16.42 -1.13
CA LEU A 666 36.14 16.80 0.23
C LEU A 666 35.66 15.60 1.04
N THR A 667 34.84 14.73 0.45
CA THR A 667 34.33 13.53 1.11
C THR A 667 35.45 12.55 1.45
N GLY A 668 36.38 12.30 0.53
CA GLY A 668 37.57 11.48 0.78
C GLY A 668 38.44 12.05 1.90
N ARG A 669 38.66 13.37 1.95
CA ARG A 669 39.36 14.01 3.07
C ARG A 669 38.68 13.77 4.40
N ARG A 670 37.34 13.87 4.43
CA ARG A 670 36.54 13.64 5.63
C ARG A 670 36.70 12.21 6.16
N LEU A 671 36.64 11.22 5.27
CA LEU A 671 36.87 9.81 5.63
C LEU A 671 38.26 9.55 6.23
N ARG A 672 39.24 10.40 5.88
CA ARG A 672 40.64 10.30 6.34
C ARG A 672 41.01 11.31 7.44
N ARG A 673 40.05 12.07 8.00
CA ARG A 673 40.33 13.02 9.10
C ARG A 673 40.98 12.27 10.26
N GLY A 674 42.24 12.62 10.54
CA GLY A 674 43.09 11.94 11.53
C GLY A 674 44.43 11.42 10.99
N LEU A 675 44.57 11.25 9.66
CA LEU A 675 45.80 10.71 9.03
C LEU A 675 46.78 11.78 8.51
N GLY A 676 46.49 13.07 8.75
CA GLY A 676 47.32 14.19 8.30
C GLY A 676 47.10 14.53 6.82
N LEU A 677 46.92 15.82 6.52
CA LEU A 677 46.79 16.29 5.13
C LEU A 677 48.15 16.28 4.43
N SER A 678 48.19 15.89 3.16
CA SER A 678 49.35 16.13 2.30
C SER A 678 49.60 17.64 2.19
N SER A 679 50.83 18.09 2.43
CA SER A 679 51.18 19.52 2.48
C SER A 679 51.03 20.26 1.15
N LEU A 680 50.84 19.53 0.04
CA LEU A 680 50.68 20.04 -1.32
C LEU A 680 49.20 20.15 -1.75
N ALA A 681 48.28 19.60 -0.96
CA ALA A 681 46.88 19.55 -1.32
C ALA A 681 46.22 20.95 -1.18
N PRO A 682 45.28 21.32 -2.08
CA PRO A 682 44.57 22.59 -2.00
C PRO A 682 43.82 22.72 -0.67
N SER A 683 43.66 23.93 -0.13
CA SER A 683 42.93 24.11 1.13
C SER A 683 41.47 23.68 1.00
N THR A 684 40.86 23.21 2.11
CA THR A 684 39.43 22.89 2.15
C THR A 684 38.57 24.08 1.72
N GLU A 685 38.92 25.29 2.15
CA GLU A 685 38.23 26.52 1.75
C GLU A 685 38.26 26.74 0.21
N LEU A 686 39.38 26.42 -0.45
CA LEU A 686 39.47 26.53 -1.90
C LEU A 686 38.60 25.48 -2.62
N LEU A 687 38.59 24.23 -2.12
CA LEU A 687 37.75 23.18 -2.69
C LEU A 687 36.27 23.47 -2.53
N VAL A 688 35.83 23.92 -1.35
CA VAL A 688 34.44 24.34 -1.11
C VAL A 688 34.06 25.50 -2.01
N GLY A 689 34.93 26.51 -2.17
CA GLY A 689 34.67 27.64 -3.06
C GLY A 689 34.49 27.21 -4.52
N ARG A 690 35.32 26.27 -5.02
CA ARG A 690 35.18 25.72 -6.38
C ARG A 690 33.92 24.87 -6.54
N LEU A 691 33.60 24.06 -5.55
CA LEU A 691 32.38 23.26 -5.51
C LEU A 691 31.14 24.15 -5.58
N VAL A 692 31.06 25.17 -4.73
CA VAL A 692 29.95 26.12 -4.70
C VAL A 692 29.84 26.87 -6.03
N ALA A 693 30.97 27.28 -6.62
CA ALA A 693 30.97 27.95 -7.93
C ALA A 693 30.48 27.03 -9.07
N ALA A 694 30.84 25.74 -9.05
CA ALA A 694 30.36 24.76 -10.02
C ALA A 694 28.85 24.52 -9.88
N ILE A 695 28.35 24.44 -8.64
CA ILE A 695 26.91 24.31 -8.35
C ILE A 695 26.13 25.56 -8.82
N ASP A 696 26.63 26.77 -8.51
CA ASP A 696 25.99 28.03 -8.93
C ASP A 696 25.90 28.12 -10.47
N ALA A 697 27.01 27.82 -11.16
CA ALA A 697 27.06 27.82 -12.61
C ALA A 697 26.12 26.77 -13.23
N LEU A 698 26.03 25.58 -12.62
CA LEU A 698 25.08 24.55 -13.04
C LEU A 698 23.63 25.04 -12.89
N CYS A 699 23.29 25.66 -11.76
CA CYS A 699 21.96 26.23 -11.55
C CYS A 699 21.61 27.31 -12.59
N ASP A 700 22.58 28.17 -12.96
CA ASP A 700 22.39 29.19 -14.00
C ASP A 700 22.15 28.60 -15.40
N THR A 701 22.67 27.41 -15.70
CA THR A 701 22.41 26.78 -17.01
C THR A 701 20.93 26.47 -17.25
N ARG A 702 20.14 26.29 -16.19
CA ARG A 702 18.70 26.00 -16.28
C ARG A 702 17.87 27.16 -16.82
N THR A 703 18.36 28.40 -16.74
CA THR A 703 17.64 29.54 -17.33
C THR A 703 17.86 29.64 -18.84
N ARG A 704 18.66 28.75 -19.42
CA ARG A 704 19.01 28.78 -20.84
C ARG A 704 18.20 27.71 -21.58
N PRO A 705 17.34 28.11 -22.54
CA PRO A 705 16.46 27.18 -23.24
C PRO A 705 17.22 26.13 -24.07
N GLU A 706 18.48 26.41 -24.44
CA GLU A 706 19.36 25.46 -25.11
C GLU A 706 19.66 24.20 -24.27
N TYR A 707 19.50 24.27 -22.94
CA TYR A 707 19.78 23.18 -22.01
C TYR A 707 18.54 22.61 -21.30
N ASP A 708 17.33 23.06 -21.65
CA ASP A 708 16.08 22.63 -21.00
C ASP A 708 15.84 21.10 -21.05
N HIS A 709 16.42 20.42 -22.04
CA HIS A 709 16.31 18.98 -22.23
C HIS A 709 17.27 18.17 -21.32
N LEU A 710 18.26 18.81 -20.69
CA LEU A 710 19.25 18.15 -19.85
C LEU A 710 18.82 18.19 -18.38
N LEU A 711 18.64 17.01 -17.78
CA LEU A 711 18.21 16.85 -16.39
C LEU A 711 19.38 16.80 -15.39
N THR A 712 20.55 17.39 -15.72
CA THR A 712 21.80 17.31 -14.93
C THR A 712 21.67 17.88 -13.52
N THR A 713 20.77 18.84 -13.30
CA THR A 713 20.49 19.40 -11.97
C THR A 713 19.85 18.41 -11.00
N ASN A 714 19.30 17.29 -11.49
CA ASN A 714 18.69 16.26 -10.65
C ASN A 714 19.71 15.52 -9.77
N SER A 715 20.95 15.37 -10.24
CA SER A 715 22.02 14.65 -9.52
C SER A 715 22.84 15.57 -8.59
N LEU A 716 22.30 16.73 -8.18
CA LEU A 716 23.01 17.70 -7.34
C LEU A 716 23.08 17.32 -5.85
N LEU A 717 22.36 16.30 -5.41
CA LEU A 717 22.23 15.98 -3.99
C LEU A 717 23.57 15.57 -3.35
N TYR A 718 24.38 14.73 -4.01
CA TYR A 718 25.71 14.36 -3.50
C TYR A 718 26.67 15.56 -3.37
N PRO A 719 26.89 16.39 -4.42
CA PRO A 719 27.68 17.61 -4.29
C PRO A 719 27.18 18.59 -3.23
N TYR A 720 25.86 18.75 -3.12
CA TYR A 720 25.23 19.61 -2.12
C TYR A 720 25.56 19.15 -0.69
N VAL A 721 25.39 17.85 -0.41
CA VAL A 721 25.70 17.25 0.90
C VAL A 721 27.17 17.44 1.26
N ALA A 722 28.07 17.13 0.33
CA ALA A 722 29.51 17.29 0.56
C ALA A 722 29.89 18.75 0.88
N ALA A 723 29.30 19.73 0.20
CA ALA A 723 29.52 21.14 0.48
C ALA A 723 28.98 21.55 1.86
N ARG A 724 27.74 21.15 2.18
CA ARG A 724 27.03 21.52 3.42
C ARG A 724 27.66 20.97 4.69
N LEU A 725 28.41 19.86 4.60
CA LEU A 725 29.12 19.28 5.74
C LEU A 725 30.39 20.06 6.14
N GLU A 726 30.92 20.94 5.27
CA GLU A 726 32.07 21.80 5.58
C GLU A 726 31.62 23.06 6.34
N VAL A 727 30.99 22.85 7.50
CA VAL A 727 30.30 23.84 8.34
C VAL A 727 31.23 25.00 8.73
N ALA A 728 32.46 24.73 9.18
CA ALA A 728 33.40 25.77 9.62
C ALA A 728 33.83 26.68 8.46
N THR A 729 33.86 26.15 7.24
CA THR A 729 34.16 26.94 6.03
C THR A 729 32.96 27.81 5.64
N LEU A 730 31.76 27.23 5.63
CA LEU A 730 30.53 27.93 5.29
C LEU A 730 30.16 29.02 6.32
N GLN A 731 30.45 28.83 7.61
CA GLN A 731 30.28 29.86 8.65
C GLN A 731 31.19 31.08 8.41
N ARG A 732 32.42 30.86 7.91
CA ARG A 732 33.34 31.95 7.54
C ARG A 732 32.93 32.66 6.25
N ARG A 733 32.13 32.01 5.40
CA ARG A 733 31.71 32.49 4.07
C ARG A 733 30.19 32.35 3.89
N PRO A 734 29.36 33.16 4.58
CA PRO A 734 27.91 33.00 4.58
C PRO A 734 27.28 33.15 3.18
N SER A 735 27.89 33.92 2.27
CA SER A 735 27.41 34.02 0.88
C SER A 735 27.44 32.68 0.13
N TRP A 736 28.38 31.79 0.45
CA TRP A 736 28.43 30.46 -0.15
C TRP A 736 27.28 29.58 0.32
N MET A 737 26.87 29.74 1.58
CA MET A 737 25.70 29.07 2.13
C MET A 737 24.40 29.54 1.44
N GLU A 738 24.30 30.82 1.12
CA GLU A 738 23.16 31.36 0.35
C GLU A 738 23.06 30.74 -1.04
N VAL A 739 24.17 30.58 -1.74
CA VAL A 739 24.21 29.86 -3.04
C VAL A 739 23.66 28.44 -2.89
N LEU A 740 24.14 27.68 -1.90
CA LEU A 740 23.70 26.30 -1.67
C LEU A 740 22.20 26.22 -1.34
N ARG A 741 21.67 27.18 -0.57
CA ARG A 741 20.22 27.24 -0.29
C ARG A 741 19.42 27.50 -1.57
N ARG A 742 19.85 28.45 -2.40
CA ARG A 742 19.20 28.70 -3.71
C ARG A 742 19.25 27.46 -4.61
N ALA A 743 20.38 26.74 -4.63
CA ALA A 743 20.52 25.56 -5.46
C ALA A 743 19.47 24.48 -5.13
N VAL A 744 19.17 24.26 -3.84
CA VAL A 744 18.12 23.30 -3.43
C VAL A 744 16.72 23.76 -3.83
N ASP A 745 16.42 25.05 -3.67
CA ASP A 745 15.12 25.61 -4.08
C ASP A 745 14.88 25.45 -5.59
N ILE A 746 15.95 25.51 -6.38
CA ILE A 746 15.94 25.30 -7.83
C ILE A 746 15.75 23.80 -8.13
N CYS A 747 16.39 22.87 -7.39
CA CYS A 747 16.34 21.42 -7.65
C CYS A 747 15.05 20.73 -7.11
N GLN A 748 13.88 21.29 -7.43
CA GLN A 748 12.57 20.90 -6.88
C GLN A 748 12.13 19.43 -7.04
N PRO A 749 12.50 18.64 -8.08
CA PRO A 749 11.96 17.29 -8.23
C PRO A 749 12.28 16.38 -7.04
N TYR A 750 13.43 16.59 -6.39
CA TYR A 750 13.89 15.79 -5.26
C TYR A 750 13.75 16.48 -3.91
N GLY A 751 13.62 17.80 -3.87
CA GLY A 751 13.56 18.59 -2.62
C GLY A 751 12.38 18.25 -1.70
N ARG A 752 11.37 17.51 -2.19
CA ARG A 752 10.22 17.02 -1.40
C ARG A 752 10.25 15.52 -1.13
N SER A 753 11.28 14.80 -1.59
CA SER A 753 11.43 13.37 -1.27
C SER A 753 11.77 13.18 0.21
N ALA A 754 11.46 11.98 0.73
CA ALA A 754 11.89 11.61 2.08
C ALA A 754 13.41 11.73 2.24
N ASN A 755 14.18 11.37 1.20
CA ASN A 755 15.64 11.47 1.18
C ASN A 755 16.11 12.92 1.37
N ALA A 756 15.56 13.86 0.60
CA ALA A 756 15.93 15.27 0.71
C ALA A 756 15.51 15.87 2.06
N CYS A 757 14.35 15.50 2.60
CA CYS A 757 13.89 15.98 3.91
C CYS A 757 14.83 15.50 5.03
N ASN A 758 15.14 14.21 5.09
CA ASN A 758 16.06 13.64 6.08
C ASN A 758 17.47 14.26 5.96
N ILE A 759 17.97 14.43 4.74
CA ILE A 759 19.27 15.10 4.52
C ILE A 759 19.24 16.55 4.98
N ALA A 760 18.20 17.32 4.62
CA ALA A 760 18.07 18.71 5.02
C ALA A 760 18.06 18.85 6.54
N GLU A 761 17.30 18.01 7.24
CA GLU A 761 17.25 17.97 8.71
C GLU A 761 18.63 17.69 9.31
N MET A 762 19.34 16.64 8.86
CA MET A 762 20.67 16.31 9.34
C MET A 762 21.71 17.39 9.06
N LEU A 763 21.66 18.01 7.88
CA LEU A 763 22.58 19.10 7.53
C LEU A 763 22.27 20.40 8.28
N ASP A 764 21.01 20.63 8.66
CA ASP A 764 20.62 21.76 9.51
C ASP A 764 21.00 21.53 10.97
N GLU A 765 20.97 20.29 11.46
CA GLU A 765 21.52 19.91 12.76
C GLU A 765 23.02 20.19 12.84
N ALA A 766 23.79 19.71 11.86
CA ALA A 766 25.23 19.98 11.76
C ALA A 766 25.53 21.49 11.76
N TRP A 767 24.77 22.24 10.96
CA TRP A 767 24.91 23.70 10.86
C TRP A 767 24.60 24.42 12.19
N LYS A 768 23.49 24.05 12.85
CA LYS A 768 23.07 24.65 14.13
C LYS A 768 24.04 24.33 15.26
N ALA A 769 24.58 23.12 15.28
CA ALA A 769 25.60 22.70 16.23
C ALA A 769 26.96 23.37 15.96
N GLY A 770 27.19 23.85 14.74
CA GLY A 770 28.50 24.30 14.30
C GLY A 770 29.52 23.17 14.21
N ASP A 771 29.02 21.95 13.97
CA ASP A 771 29.82 20.72 14.00
C ASP A 771 30.39 20.43 12.61
N ASP A 772 31.68 20.71 12.44
CA ASP A 772 32.38 20.43 11.18
C ASP A 772 32.74 18.94 11.04
N ASP A 773 32.73 18.16 12.12
CA ASP A 773 33.05 16.73 12.16
C ASP A 773 31.80 15.84 12.15
N TYR A 774 30.63 16.42 11.89
CA TYR A 774 29.35 15.73 11.87
C TYR A 774 29.37 14.47 10.99
N ASP A 775 29.14 13.30 11.62
CA ASP A 775 29.04 12.01 10.93
C ASP A 775 27.61 11.78 10.45
N ILE A 776 27.36 12.15 9.20
CA ILE A 776 26.05 11.98 8.56
C ILE A 776 25.62 10.51 8.45
N ASP A 777 26.57 9.58 8.34
CA ASP A 777 26.31 8.16 8.19
C ASP A 777 25.90 7.52 9.53
N GLU A 778 26.50 7.94 10.63
CA GLU A 778 26.01 7.58 11.97
C GLU A 778 24.62 8.15 12.25
N HIS A 779 24.39 9.42 11.91
CA HIS A 779 23.10 10.08 12.12
C HIS A 779 21.96 9.48 11.28
N ALA A 780 22.24 9.06 10.04
CA ALA A 780 21.28 8.35 9.21
C ALA A 780 20.97 6.94 9.78
N ARG A 781 21.98 6.19 10.24
CA ARG A 781 21.78 4.89 10.91
C ARG A 781 20.94 4.99 12.18
N ARG A 782 21.15 6.04 13.00
CA ARG A 782 20.32 6.29 14.21
C ARG A 782 18.86 6.56 13.89
N ARG A 783 18.56 7.10 12.70
CA ARG A 783 17.20 7.32 12.19
C ARG A 783 16.62 6.09 11.47
N ASN A 784 17.39 5.02 11.34
CA ASN A 784 17.04 3.83 10.55
C ASN A 784 16.67 4.16 9.09
N VAL A 785 17.45 5.05 8.47
CA VAL A 785 17.25 5.46 7.08
C VAL A 785 18.49 5.20 6.22
N GLU A 786 18.26 4.79 4.98
CA GLU A 786 19.29 4.72 3.93
C GLU A 786 18.95 5.70 2.81
N ILE A 787 19.88 6.57 2.46
CA ILE A 787 19.62 7.72 1.60
C ILE A 787 20.56 7.69 0.40
N ALA A 788 20.01 7.45 -0.79
CA ALA A 788 20.73 7.60 -2.06
C ALA A 788 20.90 9.09 -2.42
N LEU A 789 22.11 9.46 -2.85
CA LEU A 789 22.51 10.84 -3.17
C LEU A 789 22.80 11.10 -4.66
N PHE A 790 22.73 10.09 -5.52
CA PHE A 790 23.17 10.12 -6.93
C PHE A 790 22.03 10.40 -7.91
#